data_AF-A0A2H3E5A8-F1
#
_entry.id   AF-A0A2H3E5A8-F1
#
_cell.length_a   1.000
_cell.length_b   1.000
_cell.length_c   1.000
_cell.angle_alpha   90.00
_cell.angle_beta   90.00
_cell.angle_gamma   90.00
#
_symmetry.space_group_name_H-M   'P 1'
#
loop_
_entity.id
_entity.type
_entity.pdbx_description
1 polymer ?
#
loop_
_entity_poly.entity_id
_entity_poly.type
_entity_poly.pdbx_seq_one_letter_code
_entity_poly.pdbx_strand_id
1 'polypeptide(L)'
;MSHSAGANGIVDPWEAVYPVEEHLKAFEAALYADEVYIEHHGDTSSPSSGPQPTPATSRIRKISALSDWAPVNLKVKKRKKKDRLSSKRLGHDWWFLVLRWPLLLFIFLFIGAEFGIYVLIRQLVNAKEWVSAWRGKKGVLRKKLRASTTYEEWKEAAKDLDYYLHFDDWKKIDDDPYYDWRLIKKVGRSLKMLREKNDARGCLGVLETCIRANFAGIESSRLYSETFHGTKDLLETYLDEQEKALEYIRETPDLSIDEKKKFFKSANTNLGISALCLSGGAALGYYHYGVVRAFLDADLLPRVITGTSAGGLIAALTACHTDEELKVLLVPKLANKLTACDEPFSVWGKRLWETGARFDSVIWARKSTWFTRGSMTFKEAYLRTGRILNITVIPADRHSPTKVLNYVTAPDTIIWSTLLASAAVPGIMNPVVLMQKLKDGSAVPWNWGSKFKDGSLRVDIPLQALNLYYNVTHPVVSQVNPHVHLFFFAPRGSPGRPVAHYKGKGWRGNFVLSAAEQWLKHELTKNFKVIRDLELLPEILGQDWSSIFLQRFEGAITIWPKTRASDWARILDDPDPQNLDRMMKVGKLVTWPKLHMIGNRMRIEKQIFLGRQALRRITKAKPRTISQERITPPPTGSDLPLSVDTDAEAAFSNGTQWFYRRGHHTHSGGTERLGDLEHDPLRSSAVRKKWVADLLHGGIDERNTRTQAYGQPPAGGFFRRLRTNSFPNLRLSGLRENVQERQDKTDASPERSWSSDSSSDDGVSVEGGSRPSYVCTPRYEAGPELDDGEESDVDM
;
A
#
# COMPACT_ATOMS: atom_id res chain seq x y z
N MET A 1 -14.11 -5.75 -42.88
CA MET A 1 -13.09 -5.15 -43.77
C MET A 1 -11.73 -5.70 -43.38
N SER A 2 -10.82 -5.91 -44.34
CA SER A 2 -9.52 -6.55 -44.11
C SER A 2 -8.49 -5.57 -43.56
N HIS A 3 -7.88 -5.87 -42.43
CA HIS A 3 -6.71 -5.13 -41.94
C HIS A 3 -5.48 -5.46 -42.79
N SER A 4 -4.73 -4.44 -43.19
CA SER A 4 -3.41 -4.58 -43.79
C SER A 4 -2.40 -5.02 -42.74
N ALA A 5 -2.11 -6.32 -42.68
CA ALA A 5 -1.05 -6.83 -41.82
C ALA A 5 0.32 -6.34 -42.31
N GLY A 6 0.97 -5.48 -41.53
CA GLY A 6 2.39 -5.15 -41.73
C GLY A 6 3.26 -6.40 -41.58
N ALA A 7 4.43 -6.42 -42.23
CA ALA A 7 5.22 -7.62 -42.55
C ALA A 7 5.71 -8.49 -41.36
N ASN A 8 5.44 -8.11 -40.11
CA ASN A 8 5.75 -8.88 -38.89
C ASN A 8 4.50 -9.26 -38.06
N GLY A 9 3.29 -9.02 -38.54
CA GLY A 9 2.03 -9.34 -37.83
C GLY A 9 1.72 -8.49 -36.58
N ILE A 10 2.63 -7.58 -36.19
CA ILE A 10 2.41 -6.61 -35.12
C ILE A 10 1.55 -5.47 -35.67
N VAL A 11 0.29 -5.39 -35.22
CA VAL A 11 -0.60 -4.24 -35.44
C VAL A 11 -0.10 -3.06 -34.61
N ASP A 12 -0.04 -1.84 -35.18
CA ASP A 12 0.33 -0.63 -34.42
C ASP A 12 -0.68 -0.40 -33.27
N PRO A 13 -0.23 -0.35 -32.00
CA PRO A 13 -1.08 -0.01 -30.86
C PRO A 13 -1.85 1.32 -30.99
N TRP A 14 -1.38 2.27 -31.81
CA TRP A 14 -2.07 3.54 -32.08
C TRP A 14 -3.31 3.38 -32.97
N GLU A 15 -3.28 2.43 -33.91
CA GLU A 15 -4.29 2.21 -34.96
C GLU A 15 -5.21 1.01 -34.68
N ALA A 16 -4.91 0.23 -33.62
CA ALA A 16 -5.74 -0.89 -33.20
C ALA A 16 -7.19 -0.47 -32.88
N VAL A 17 -8.12 -0.90 -33.74
CA VAL A 17 -9.58 -0.77 -33.55
C VAL A 17 -10.12 -2.05 -32.92
N TYR A 18 -10.89 -1.91 -31.84
CA TYR A 18 -11.49 -3.03 -31.12
C TYR A 18 -13.01 -3.03 -31.31
N PRO A 19 -13.62 -4.05 -31.93
CA PRO A 19 -15.07 -4.13 -32.06
C PRO A 19 -15.71 -4.45 -30.70
N VAL A 20 -16.56 -3.53 -30.21
CA VAL A 20 -17.20 -3.62 -28.88
C VAL A 20 -18.65 -3.13 -28.87
N GLU A 21 -19.25 -2.85 -30.03
CA GLU A 21 -20.53 -2.14 -30.13
C GLU A 21 -21.69 -2.84 -29.40
N GLU A 22 -21.75 -4.17 -29.49
CA GLU A 22 -22.75 -4.98 -28.79
C GLU A 22 -22.59 -4.92 -27.27
N HIS A 23 -21.35 -4.83 -26.79
CA HIS A 23 -21.05 -4.73 -25.35
C HIS A 23 -21.37 -3.33 -24.81
N LEU A 24 -21.18 -2.29 -25.62
CA LEU A 24 -21.59 -0.91 -25.29
C LEU A 24 -23.12 -0.79 -25.24
N LYS A 25 -23.84 -1.38 -26.19
CA LYS A 25 -25.32 -1.44 -26.19
C LYS A 25 -25.87 -2.25 -25.00
N ALA A 26 -25.25 -3.36 -24.65
CA ALA A 26 -25.62 -4.14 -23.46
C ALA A 26 -25.41 -3.35 -22.15
N PHE A 27 -24.37 -2.52 -22.09
CA PHE A 27 -24.10 -1.62 -20.97
C PHE A 27 -25.07 -0.44 -20.91
N GLU A 28 -25.36 0.20 -22.05
CA GLU A 28 -26.37 1.25 -22.17
C GLU A 28 -27.75 0.76 -21.69
N ALA A 29 -28.20 -0.40 -22.18
CA ALA A 29 -29.43 -1.04 -21.71
C ALA A 29 -29.40 -1.34 -20.20
N ALA A 30 -28.25 -1.76 -19.65
CA ALA A 30 -28.10 -2.04 -18.22
C ALA A 30 -28.16 -0.77 -17.34
N LEU A 31 -27.69 0.39 -17.83
CA LEU A 31 -27.77 1.65 -17.08
C LEU A 31 -29.23 2.08 -16.86
N TYR A 32 -30.09 1.92 -17.87
CA TYR A 32 -31.51 2.29 -17.80
C TYR A 32 -32.41 1.21 -17.16
N ALA A 33 -32.07 -0.09 -17.30
CA ALA A 33 -32.89 -1.18 -16.76
C ALA A 33 -33.08 -1.12 -15.23
N ASP A 34 -32.07 -0.64 -14.49
CA ASP A 34 -32.14 -0.44 -13.04
C ASP A 34 -33.04 0.73 -12.62
N GLU A 35 -33.32 1.69 -13.50
CA GLU A 35 -34.11 2.90 -13.17
C GLU A 35 -35.61 2.59 -13.12
N VAL A 36 -36.09 1.77 -14.06
CA VAL A 36 -37.47 1.23 -14.06
C VAL A 36 -37.77 0.45 -12.76
N TYR A 37 -36.76 -0.24 -12.20
CA TYR A 37 -36.87 -0.97 -10.95
C TYR A 37 -36.88 -0.08 -9.69
N ILE A 38 -36.41 1.17 -9.79
CA ILE A 38 -36.44 2.16 -8.71
C ILE A 38 -37.78 2.92 -8.73
N GLU A 39 -38.28 3.32 -9.90
CA GLU A 39 -39.58 3.99 -10.03
C GLU A 39 -40.75 3.12 -9.53
N HIS A 40 -40.71 1.81 -9.79
CA HIS A 40 -41.73 0.86 -9.32
C HIS A 40 -41.75 0.61 -7.79
N HIS A 41 -40.91 1.31 -7.02
CA HIS A 41 -41.02 1.40 -5.56
C HIS A 41 -41.46 2.79 -5.03
N GLY A 42 -41.79 3.73 -5.93
CA GLY A 42 -42.51 4.96 -5.59
C GLY A 42 -44.01 4.73 -5.43
N ASP A 43 -44.66 4.22 -6.48
CA ASP A 43 -46.12 4.08 -6.56
C ASP A 43 -46.58 2.63 -6.81
N THR A 44 -47.11 1.99 -5.75
CA THR A 44 -47.95 0.78 -5.91
C THR A 44 -49.19 0.87 -5.01
N SER A 45 -50.26 1.47 -5.53
CA SER A 45 -51.60 1.21 -5.04
C SER A 45 -52.03 -0.21 -5.44
N SER A 46 -52.62 -0.98 -4.52
CA SER A 46 -52.91 -2.40 -4.75
C SER A 46 -54.06 -2.62 -5.73
N PRO A 47 -53.89 -3.37 -6.83
CA PRO A 47 -55.01 -3.86 -7.63
C PRO A 47 -55.80 -4.93 -6.86
N SER A 48 -57.11 -5.02 -7.12
CA SER A 48 -57.98 -6.08 -6.58
C SER A 48 -57.86 -7.39 -7.38
N SER A 49 -58.28 -8.50 -6.78
CA SER A 49 -58.06 -9.86 -7.29
C SER A 49 -59.13 -10.33 -8.28
N GLY A 50 -58.69 -10.93 -9.40
CA GLY A 50 -59.48 -11.74 -10.34
C GLY A 50 -58.65 -12.91 -10.92
N PRO A 51 -59.27 -13.99 -11.42
CA PRO A 51 -58.59 -15.27 -11.72
C PRO A 51 -57.85 -15.35 -13.08
N GLN A 52 -57.03 -16.41 -13.23
CA GLN A 52 -56.07 -16.65 -14.33
C GLN A 52 -56.71 -17.24 -15.62
N PRO A 53 -55.94 -17.35 -16.74
CA PRO A 53 -55.07 -18.54 -16.96
C PRO A 53 -53.57 -18.23 -17.12
N THR A 54 -52.75 -19.26 -17.38
CA THR A 54 -51.28 -19.19 -17.57
C THR A 54 -50.87 -19.71 -18.97
N PRO A 55 -49.60 -19.54 -19.43
CA PRO A 55 -48.57 -20.55 -19.07
C PRO A 55 -47.13 -20.05 -18.84
N ALA A 56 -46.38 -20.86 -18.08
CA ALA A 56 -44.93 -21.15 -18.17
C ALA A 56 -43.88 -20.02 -18.38
N THR A 57 -43.26 -19.56 -17.27
CA THR A 57 -41.78 -19.53 -17.11
C THR A 57 -41.41 -19.73 -15.63
N SER A 58 -40.24 -20.31 -15.35
CA SER A 58 -39.87 -20.81 -14.01
C SER A 58 -39.32 -19.73 -13.07
N ARG A 59 -40.19 -19.10 -12.26
CA ARG A 59 -39.76 -18.27 -11.10
C ARG A 59 -39.22 -19.16 -9.96
N ILE A 60 -37.90 -19.22 -9.82
CA ILE A 60 -37.24 -19.86 -8.67
C ILE A 60 -37.48 -19.03 -7.40
N ARG A 61 -37.83 -19.70 -6.28
CA ARG A 61 -38.12 -19.03 -5.00
C ARG A 61 -36.86 -18.38 -4.40
N LYS A 62 -36.99 -17.16 -3.88
CA LYS A 62 -36.01 -16.57 -2.96
C LYS A 62 -36.03 -17.35 -1.65
N ILE A 63 -34.86 -17.81 -1.20
CA ILE A 63 -34.65 -18.27 0.18
C ILE A 63 -34.05 -17.09 0.96
N SER A 64 -34.88 -16.40 1.75
CA SER A 64 -34.39 -15.51 2.80
C SER A 64 -34.28 -16.29 4.10
N ALA A 65 -33.13 -16.24 4.76
CA ALA A 65 -33.00 -16.78 6.11
C ALA A 65 -33.93 -16.02 7.05
N LEU A 66 -34.94 -16.70 7.61
CA LEU A 66 -35.69 -16.14 8.74
C LEU A 66 -34.80 -16.20 9.98
N SER A 67 -34.64 -15.05 10.64
CA SER A 67 -34.03 -14.96 11.96
C SER A 67 -35.00 -15.53 13.00
N ASP A 68 -34.70 -16.71 13.54
CA ASP A 68 -35.64 -17.56 14.27
C ASP A 68 -35.85 -17.15 15.74
N TRP A 69 -36.04 -15.85 15.98
CA TRP A 69 -36.18 -15.24 17.31
C TRP A 69 -37.27 -14.16 17.33
N ALA A 70 -38.53 -14.58 17.52
CA ALA A 70 -39.65 -13.68 17.81
C ALA A 70 -40.65 -14.35 18.77
N PRO A 71 -40.98 -13.74 19.93
CA PRO A 71 -41.94 -14.32 20.87
C PRO A 71 -43.37 -14.21 20.31
N VAL A 72 -44.14 -15.29 20.48
CA VAL A 72 -45.49 -15.45 19.92
C VAL A 72 -46.54 -14.77 20.81
N ASN A 73 -47.53 -14.14 20.17
CA ASN A 73 -48.76 -13.53 20.75
C ASN A 73 -48.62 -12.26 21.61
N LEU A 74 -48.59 -11.08 20.96
CA LEU A 74 -49.02 -9.80 21.56
C LEU A 74 -50.13 -9.14 20.71
N LYS A 75 -51.32 -8.94 21.30
CA LYS A 75 -52.46 -8.28 20.64
C LYS A 75 -52.33 -6.75 20.67
N VAL A 76 -51.79 -6.16 19.60
CA VAL A 76 -51.69 -4.69 19.46
C VAL A 76 -53.01 -4.08 18.95
N LYS A 77 -53.60 -3.15 19.70
CA LYS A 77 -54.79 -2.38 19.26
C LYS A 77 -54.45 -1.47 18.07
N LYS A 78 -55.23 -1.54 16.99
CA LYS A 78 -55.09 -0.65 15.81
C LYS A 78 -55.42 0.81 16.18
N ARG A 79 -54.40 1.63 16.44
CA ARG A 79 -54.53 3.09 16.54
C ARG A 79 -54.52 3.68 15.12
N LYS A 80 -55.48 4.56 14.77
CA LYS A 80 -55.55 5.16 13.41
C LYS A 80 -54.23 5.89 13.09
N LYS A 81 -53.55 5.46 12.01
CA LYS A 81 -52.29 6.03 11.54
C LYS A 81 -52.59 7.28 10.71
N LYS A 82 -52.51 8.46 11.33
CA LYS A 82 -52.50 9.75 10.61
C LYS A 82 -51.14 9.91 9.93
N ASP A 83 -51.11 10.43 8.70
CA ASP A 83 -49.92 10.35 7.85
C ASP A 83 -48.73 11.14 8.40
N ARG A 84 -47.68 10.37 8.73
CA ARG A 84 -46.32 10.81 9.04
C ARG A 84 -45.35 9.79 8.43
N LEU A 85 -45.18 9.88 7.12
CA LEU A 85 -44.25 9.05 6.32
C LEU A 85 -43.27 9.94 5.52
N SER A 86 -42.66 10.93 6.18
CA SER A 86 -41.63 11.79 5.57
C SER A 86 -40.46 12.16 6.50
N SER A 87 -40.45 11.69 7.76
CA SER A 87 -39.40 12.05 8.73
C SER A 87 -39.06 10.93 9.73
N LYS A 88 -38.38 9.89 9.23
CA LYS A 88 -37.61 8.92 10.04
C LYS A 88 -36.15 8.79 9.57
N ARG A 89 -35.50 9.92 9.29
CA ARG A 89 -34.07 10.06 9.64
C ARG A 89 -33.97 10.06 11.17
N LEU A 90 -32.77 9.86 11.73
CA LEU A 90 -32.56 9.93 13.18
C LEU A 90 -33.12 11.25 13.72
N GLY A 91 -33.71 11.18 14.91
CA GLY A 91 -34.11 12.37 15.67
C GLY A 91 -32.85 13.08 16.15
N HIS A 92 -32.24 13.88 15.28
CA HIS A 92 -31.17 14.78 15.63
C HIS A 92 -31.73 15.75 16.68
N ASP A 93 -31.06 15.86 17.82
CA ASP A 93 -31.45 16.80 18.86
C ASP A 93 -31.56 18.21 18.27
N TRP A 94 -32.52 19.00 18.76
CA TRP A 94 -32.71 20.36 18.26
C TRP A 94 -31.41 21.19 18.39
N TRP A 95 -30.63 20.92 19.44
CA TRP A 95 -29.28 21.43 19.65
C TRP A 95 -28.34 21.12 18.48
N PHE A 96 -28.34 19.91 17.93
CA PHE A 96 -27.53 19.59 16.76
C PHE A 96 -27.95 20.43 15.56
N LEU A 97 -29.26 20.52 15.27
CA LEU A 97 -29.75 21.29 14.12
C LEU A 97 -29.41 22.79 14.21
N VAL A 98 -29.42 23.36 15.41
CA VAL A 98 -29.10 24.78 15.65
C VAL A 98 -27.60 25.04 15.75
N LEU A 99 -26.84 24.23 16.50
CA LEU A 99 -25.41 24.44 16.74
C LEU A 99 -24.51 23.96 15.61
N ARG A 100 -24.95 23.02 14.76
CA ARG A 100 -24.16 22.45 13.66
C ARG A 100 -23.57 23.52 12.76
N TRP A 101 -24.36 24.48 12.30
CA TRP A 101 -23.90 25.49 11.33
C TRP A 101 -22.94 26.52 11.95
N PRO A 102 -23.22 27.13 13.13
CA PRO A 102 -22.24 27.94 13.85
C PRO A 102 -20.94 27.19 14.18
N LEU A 103 -21.02 25.95 14.65
CA LEU A 103 -19.86 25.13 15.00
C LEU A 103 -19.02 24.77 13.76
N LEU A 104 -19.68 24.35 12.67
CA LEU A 104 -19.02 24.05 11.39
C LEU A 104 -18.32 25.30 10.83
N LEU A 105 -18.97 26.47 10.89
CA LEU A 105 -18.38 27.75 10.46
C LEU A 105 -17.17 28.13 11.33
N PHE A 106 -17.28 28.02 12.65
CA PHE A 106 -16.17 28.29 13.58
C PHE A 106 -14.97 27.38 13.32
N ILE A 107 -15.19 26.06 13.16
CA ILE A 107 -14.13 25.11 12.84
C ILE A 107 -13.51 25.41 11.46
N PHE A 108 -14.30 25.77 10.45
CA PHE A 108 -13.75 26.14 9.13
C PHE A 108 -12.95 27.45 9.15
N LEU A 109 -13.35 28.45 9.95
CA LEU A 109 -12.56 29.66 10.16
C LEU A 109 -11.22 29.34 10.84
N PHE A 110 -11.23 28.45 11.84
CA PHE A 110 -10.02 28.00 12.53
C PHE A 110 -9.09 27.21 11.59
N ILE A 111 -9.62 26.21 10.86
CA ILE A 111 -8.90 25.48 9.80
C ILE A 111 -8.33 26.45 8.74
N GLY A 112 -9.09 27.48 8.35
CA GLY A 112 -8.64 28.50 7.40
C GLY A 112 -7.44 29.30 7.90
N ALA A 113 -7.45 29.69 9.18
CA ALA A 113 -6.33 30.38 9.83
C ALA A 113 -5.10 29.46 9.98
N GLU A 114 -5.28 28.24 10.49
CA GLU A 114 -4.23 27.20 10.56
C GLU A 114 -3.60 26.94 9.19
N PHE A 115 -4.43 26.81 8.15
CA PHE A 115 -3.98 26.58 6.78
C PHE A 115 -3.23 27.79 6.21
N GLY A 116 -3.65 29.02 6.50
CA GLY A 116 -2.94 30.23 6.14
C GLY A 116 -1.53 30.28 6.75
N ILE A 117 -1.42 30.01 8.05
CA ILE A 117 -0.13 29.94 8.77
C ILE A 117 0.73 28.78 8.24
N TYR A 118 0.12 27.62 7.95
CA TYR A 118 0.79 26.47 7.35
C TYR A 118 1.41 26.83 6.00
N VAL A 119 0.63 27.44 5.08
CA VAL A 119 1.12 27.87 3.77
C VAL A 119 2.24 28.91 3.93
N LEU A 120 2.10 29.88 4.83
CA LEU A 120 3.13 30.89 5.12
C LEU A 120 4.46 30.24 5.55
N ILE A 121 4.43 29.33 6.53
CA ILE A 121 5.61 28.58 6.99
C ILE A 121 6.22 27.77 5.84
N ARG A 122 5.39 27.10 5.02
CA ARG A 122 5.87 26.34 3.86
C ARG A 122 6.57 27.23 2.84
N GLN A 123 6.09 28.47 2.60
CA GLN A 123 6.80 29.42 1.72
C GLN A 123 8.08 29.98 2.34
N LEU A 124 8.11 30.26 3.64
CA LEU A 124 9.34 30.68 4.34
C LEU A 124 10.43 29.60 4.25
N VAL A 125 10.06 28.31 4.42
CA VAL A 125 10.98 27.18 4.21
C VAL A 125 11.42 27.09 2.74
N ASN A 126 10.49 27.19 1.78
CA ASN A 126 10.82 27.15 0.35
C ASN A 126 11.80 28.27 -0.07
N ALA A 127 11.57 29.50 0.41
CA ALA A 127 12.40 30.67 0.10
C ALA A 127 13.80 30.55 0.73
N LYS A 128 13.88 30.18 2.01
CA LYS A 128 15.14 29.92 2.72
C LYS A 128 15.95 28.80 2.05
N GLU A 129 15.29 27.70 1.67
CA GLU A 129 15.93 26.64 0.89
C GLU A 129 16.41 27.16 -0.46
N TRP A 130 15.61 27.95 -1.20
CA TRP A 130 15.99 28.49 -2.51
C TRP A 130 17.26 29.36 -2.42
N VAL A 131 17.32 30.33 -1.49
CA VAL A 131 18.50 31.20 -1.30
C VAL A 131 19.75 30.37 -0.94
N SER A 132 19.61 29.35 -0.09
CA SER A 132 20.70 28.42 0.31
C SER A 132 21.07 27.38 -0.76
N ALA A 133 20.21 27.17 -1.76
CA ALA A 133 20.33 26.06 -2.72
C ALA A 133 20.90 26.43 -4.09
N TRP A 134 20.82 27.71 -4.50
CA TRP A 134 21.06 28.13 -5.89
C TRP A 134 22.33 28.98 -6.11
N ARG A 135 23.06 29.36 -5.07
CA ARG A 135 24.32 30.13 -5.20
C ARG A 135 25.49 29.23 -5.65
N GLY A 136 26.34 29.74 -6.53
CA GLY A 136 27.60 29.12 -6.96
C GLY A 136 27.47 27.74 -7.67
N LYS A 137 28.56 26.96 -7.66
CA LYS A 137 28.68 25.63 -8.30
C LYS A 137 27.57 24.65 -7.86
N LYS A 138 27.10 24.75 -6.61
CA LYS A 138 25.92 24.05 -6.04
C LYS A 138 24.64 24.28 -6.87
N GLY A 139 24.42 25.51 -7.35
CA GLY A 139 23.30 25.86 -8.21
C GLY A 139 23.43 25.28 -9.62
N VAL A 140 24.62 25.32 -10.21
CA VAL A 140 24.90 24.79 -11.56
C VAL A 140 24.68 23.28 -11.62
N LEU A 141 25.24 22.50 -10.69
CA LEU A 141 25.04 21.05 -10.62
C LEU A 141 23.55 20.70 -10.40
N ARG A 142 22.82 21.50 -9.60
CA ARG A 142 21.37 21.35 -9.41
C ARG A 142 20.54 21.81 -10.61
N LYS A 143 21.11 22.57 -11.55
CA LYS A 143 20.53 22.85 -12.87
C LYS A 143 20.75 21.65 -13.81
N LYS A 144 21.97 21.08 -13.86
CA LYS A 144 22.28 19.82 -14.59
C LYS A 144 21.30 18.71 -14.20
N LEU A 145 21.18 18.41 -12.90
CA LEU A 145 20.28 17.39 -12.34
C LEU A 145 18.78 17.58 -12.67
N ARG A 146 18.36 18.81 -13.02
CA ARG A 146 16.97 19.11 -13.42
C ARG A 146 16.77 19.14 -14.94
N ALA A 147 17.85 19.26 -15.70
CA ALA A 147 17.85 19.24 -17.16
C ALA A 147 17.94 17.82 -17.72
N SER A 148 18.43 16.85 -16.93
CA SER A 148 18.49 15.43 -17.27
C SER A 148 17.17 14.91 -17.87
N THR A 149 17.29 14.24 -19.01
CA THR A 149 16.22 13.65 -19.82
C THR A 149 16.15 12.12 -19.66
N THR A 150 17.30 11.47 -19.44
CA THR A 150 17.41 10.04 -19.13
C THR A 150 17.69 9.78 -17.65
N TYR A 151 17.49 8.53 -17.20
CA TYR A 151 17.85 8.12 -15.84
C TYR A 151 19.37 8.09 -15.63
N GLU A 152 20.15 7.82 -16.68
CA GLU A 152 21.61 7.75 -16.62
C GLU A 152 22.23 9.14 -16.47
N GLU A 153 21.81 10.11 -17.29
CA GLU A 153 22.17 11.53 -17.15
C GLU A 153 21.83 12.07 -15.75
N TRP A 154 20.69 11.64 -15.20
CA TRP A 154 20.27 12.01 -13.85
C TRP A 154 21.13 11.35 -12.77
N LYS A 155 21.48 10.07 -12.94
CA LYS A 155 22.33 9.28 -12.04
C LYS A 155 23.76 9.84 -11.99
N GLU A 156 24.32 10.28 -13.11
CA GLU A 156 25.61 10.95 -13.17
C GLU A 156 25.56 12.33 -12.51
N ALA A 157 24.59 13.17 -12.88
CA ALA A 157 24.43 14.49 -12.26
C ALA A 157 24.13 14.41 -10.74
N ALA A 158 23.60 13.29 -10.25
CA ALA A 158 23.42 13.01 -8.83
C ALA A 158 24.74 12.64 -8.15
N LYS A 159 25.59 11.82 -8.78
CA LYS A 159 26.95 11.50 -8.31
C LYS A 159 27.84 12.74 -8.26
N ASP A 160 27.84 13.58 -9.30
CA ASP A 160 28.58 14.86 -9.33
C ASP A 160 28.26 15.73 -8.11
N LEU A 161 26.98 15.70 -7.70
CA LEU A 161 26.44 16.52 -6.61
C LEU A 161 26.68 15.89 -5.23
N ASP A 162 26.68 14.56 -5.11
CA ASP A 162 27.10 13.86 -3.89
C ASP A 162 28.60 14.08 -3.63
N TYR A 163 29.44 13.96 -4.66
CA TYR A 163 30.88 14.18 -4.59
C TYR A 163 31.21 15.62 -4.17
N TYR A 164 30.64 16.62 -4.88
CA TYR A 164 30.85 18.03 -4.58
C TYR A 164 30.31 18.48 -3.20
N LEU A 165 29.40 17.72 -2.58
CA LEU A 165 28.88 18.01 -1.24
C LEU A 165 29.50 17.11 -0.14
N HIS A 166 30.44 16.24 -0.49
CA HIS A 166 31.07 15.26 0.39
C HIS A 166 30.05 14.34 1.08
N PHE A 167 29.07 13.86 0.31
CA PHE A 167 28.05 12.91 0.77
C PHE A 167 28.50 11.45 0.57
N ASP A 168 29.42 11.18 -0.37
CA ASP A 168 30.04 9.86 -0.53
C ASP A 168 30.84 9.43 0.71
N ASP A 169 31.39 10.37 1.47
CA ASP A 169 32.11 10.08 2.71
C ASP A 169 31.18 9.53 3.82
N TRP A 170 29.87 9.80 3.76
CA TRP A 170 28.89 9.14 4.65
C TRP A 170 28.54 7.70 4.19
N LYS A 171 28.69 7.39 2.90
CA LYS A 171 28.43 6.04 2.34
C LYS A 171 29.46 5.02 2.83
N LYS A 172 30.73 5.47 2.94
CA LYS A 172 31.90 4.71 3.44
C LYS A 172 31.86 4.40 4.94
N ILE A 173 31.10 5.16 5.72
CA ILE A 173 31.01 4.99 7.17
C ILE A 173 29.90 3.97 7.46
N ASP A 174 30.25 2.78 7.95
CA ASP A 174 29.27 1.73 8.27
C ASP A 174 28.18 2.19 9.26
N ASP A 175 28.56 2.99 10.27
CA ASP A 175 27.70 3.35 11.38
C ASP A 175 26.59 4.34 10.96
N ASP A 176 25.36 4.04 11.39
CA ASP A 176 24.18 4.89 11.20
C ASP A 176 23.03 4.44 12.11
N PRO A 177 22.32 5.36 12.81
CA PRO A 177 21.21 4.99 13.71
C PRO A 177 20.00 4.34 13.03
N TYR A 178 19.88 4.41 11.69
CA TYR A 178 18.69 3.95 10.98
C TYR A 178 18.70 2.47 10.56
N TYR A 179 19.77 1.71 10.87
CA TYR A 179 19.88 0.26 10.61
C TYR A 179 20.89 -0.45 11.54
N ASP A 180 20.77 -1.76 11.72
CA ASP A 180 21.75 -2.57 12.46
C ASP A 180 22.91 -3.01 11.54
N TRP A 181 23.86 -2.09 11.37
CA TRP A 181 25.08 -2.34 10.60
C TRP A 181 25.93 -3.50 11.16
N ARG A 182 25.86 -3.79 12.47
CA ARG A 182 26.65 -4.86 13.10
C ARG A 182 26.11 -6.22 12.69
N LEU A 183 24.78 -6.39 12.75
CA LEU A 183 24.09 -7.59 12.28
C LEU A 183 24.28 -7.78 10.78
N ILE A 184 24.12 -6.72 9.97
CA ILE A 184 24.32 -6.75 8.51
C ILE A 184 25.75 -7.19 8.17
N LYS A 185 26.76 -6.58 8.81
CA LYS A 185 28.19 -6.91 8.61
C LYS A 185 28.52 -8.33 9.06
N LYS A 186 27.87 -8.87 10.11
CA LYS A 186 28.03 -10.27 10.52
C LYS A 186 27.36 -11.23 9.51
N VAL A 187 26.09 -11.02 9.17
CA VAL A 187 25.33 -11.88 8.25
C VAL A 187 25.97 -11.90 6.86
N GLY A 188 26.39 -10.76 6.32
CA GLY A 188 27.08 -10.70 5.02
C GLY A 188 28.41 -11.47 5.00
N ARG A 189 29.21 -11.37 6.08
CA ARG A 189 30.43 -12.18 6.25
C ARG A 189 30.13 -13.67 6.35
N SER A 190 29.07 -14.06 7.07
CA SER A 190 28.64 -15.46 7.16
C SER A 190 28.17 -16.00 5.80
N LEU A 191 27.33 -15.27 5.06
CA LEU A 191 26.88 -15.67 3.72
C LEU A 191 28.06 -15.88 2.77
N LYS A 192 28.98 -14.90 2.70
CA LYS A 192 30.18 -14.98 1.88
C LYS A 192 31.06 -16.18 2.24
N MET A 193 31.38 -16.36 3.52
CA MET A 193 32.22 -17.48 3.98
C MET A 193 31.59 -18.85 3.69
N LEU A 194 30.27 -18.99 3.86
CA LEU A 194 29.58 -20.27 3.64
C LEU A 194 29.47 -20.59 2.15
N ARG A 195 29.21 -19.59 1.30
CA ARG A 195 29.26 -19.73 -0.17
C ARG A 195 30.68 -20.08 -0.65
N GLU A 196 31.72 -19.43 -0.14
CA GLU A 196 33.12 -19.69 -0.50
C GLU A 196 33.61 -21.08 -0.03
N LYS A 197 33.00 -21.63 1.03
CA LYS A 197 33.22 -23.02 1.49
C LYS A 197 32.33 -24.05 0.80
N ASN A 198 31.45 -23.63 -0.12
CA ASN A 198 30.38 -24.46 -0.71
C ASN A 198 29.44 -25.13 0.32
N ASP A 199 29.24 -24.54 1.50
CA ASP A 199 28.25 -25.02 2.47
C ASP A 199 26.84 -24.53 2.08
N ALA A 200 26.20 -25.31 1.21
CA ALA A 200 24.84 -25.06 0.77
C ALA A 200 23.81 -25.08 1.91
N ARG A 201 23.98 -25.91 2.95
CA ARG A 201 22.98 -26.04 4.04
C ARG A 201 23.13 -24.95 5.11
N GLY A 202 24.36 -24.57 5.46
CA GLY A 202 24.63 -23.40 6.29
C GLY A 202 24.18 -22.11 5.61
N CYS A 203 24.52 -21.92 4.32
CA CYS A 203 24.09 -20.77 3.53
C CYS A 203 22.54 -20.67 3.47
N LEU A 204 21.86 -21.79 3.17
CA LEU A 204 20.40 -21.91 3.20
C LEU A 204 19.81 -21.52 4.56
N GLY A 205 20.44 -21.97 5.65
CA GLY A 205 20.05 -21.63 7.02
C GLY A 205 20.10 -20.12 7.29
N VAL A 206 21.18 -19.45 6.89
CA VAL A 206 21.34 -18.00 7.10
C VAL A 206 20.29 -17.23 6.28
N LEU A 207 20.06 -17.62 5.03
CA LEU A 207 19.03 -17.03 4.17
C LEU A 207 17.60 -17.25 4.71
N GLU A 208 17.30 -18.40 5.33
CA GLU A 208 16.04 -18.64 6.06
C GLU A 208 15.82 -17.68 7.25
N THR A 209 16.88 -17.00 7.73
CA THR A 209 16.77 -15.99 8.80
C THR A 209 16.80 -14.54 8.32
N CYS A 210 17.58 -14.21 7.28
CA CYS A 210 17.78 -12.82 6.86
C CYS A 210 16.83 -12.32 5.77
N ILE A 211 16.20 -13.21 5.00
CA ILE A 211 15.20 -12.84 4.00
C ILE A 211 13.86 -12.56 4.71
N ARG A 212 13.67 -11.30 5.11
CA ARG A 212 12.46 -10.76 5.75
C ARG A 212 12.26 -9.31 5.34
N ALA A 213 11.00 -8.86 5.25
CA ALA A 213 10.68 -7.45 5.01
C ALA A 213 11.37 -6.56 6.07
N ASN A 214 12.09 -5.54 5.60
CA ASN A 214 12.89 -4.60 6.38
C ASN A 214 13.86 -5.25 7.41
N PHE A 215 14.46 -6.40 7.07
CA PHE A 215 15.48 -7.02 7.91
C PHE A 215 16.58 -6.02 8.30
N ALA A 216 16.91 -5.94 9.59
CA ALA A 216 17.90 -5.02 10.16
C ALA A 216 17.71 -3.52 9.84
N GLY A 217 16.59 -3.08 9.26
CA GLY A 217 16.35 -1.68 8.88
C GLY A 217 16.81 -1.29 7.46
N ILE A 218 17.20 -2.25 6.59
CA ILE A 218 17.74 -1.96 5.24
C ILE A 218 16.76 -1.25 4.29
N GLU A 219 15.44 -1.30 4.56
CA GLU A 219 14.41 -0.59 3.80
C GLU A 219 14.08 0.79 4.41
N SER A 220 14.90 1.28 5.35
CA SER A 220 14.71 2.59 5.98
C SER A 220 14.91 3.74 4.99
N SER A 221 13.79 4.40 4.66
CA SER A 221 13.71 5.61 3.82
C SER A 221 14.65 6.75 4.26
N ARG A 222 15.15 6.73 5.50
CA ARG A 222 16.13 7.70 6.02
C ARG A 222 17.51 7.51 5.40
N LEU A 223 18.01 6.28 5.27
CA LEU A 223 19.35 6.01 4.71
C LEU A 223 19.46 6.58 3.29
N TYR A 224 18.47 6.27 2.44
CA TYR A 224 18.39 6.77 1.07
C TYR A 224 18.11 8.28 0.98
N SER A 225 17.84 8.97 2.09
CA SER A 225 17.57 10.41 2.13
C SER A 225 18.78 11.28 2.46
N GLU A 226 19.91 10.71 2.89
CA GLU A 226 21.16 11.46 3.18
C GLU A 226 21.97 11.80 1.91
N THR A 227 21.70 11.13 0.78
CA THR A 227 22.44 11.27 -0.48
C THR A 227 21.49 11.49 -1.66
N PHE A 228 22.01 12.01 -2.79
CA PHE A 228 21.26 12.10 -4.03
C PHE A 228 21.17 10.75 -4.76
N HIS A 229 22.19 9.90 -4.67
CA HIS A 229 22.17 8.57 -5.28
C HIS A 229 22.87 7.48 -4.44
N GLY A 230 22.15 6.40 -4.16
CA GLY A 230 22.63 5.23 -3.42
C GLY A 230 22.31 5.29 -1.92
N THR A 231 23.11 4.58 -1.13
CA THR A 231 23.06 4.50 0.33
C THR A 231 24.45 4.05 0.84
N LYS A 232 24.55 3.42 2.01
CA LYS A 232 25.79 2.89 2.60
C LYS A 232 26.43 1.79 1.75
N ASP A 233 27.76 1.83 1.60
CA ASP A 233 28.52 0.85 0.81
C ASP A 233 28.41 -0.57 1.41
N LEU A 234 28.32 -0.67 2.74
CA LEU A 234 28.05 -1.92 3.46
C LEU A 234 26.69 -2.54 3.10
N LEU A 235 25.67 -1.71 2.86
CA LEU A 235 24.32 -2.17 2.52
C LEU A 235 24.28 -2.71 1.07
N GLU A 236 24.90 -2.00 0.13
CA GLU A 236 25.06 -2.47 -1.25
C GLU A 236 25.84 -3.79 -1.30
N THR A 237 26.99 -3.86 -0.63
CA THR A 237 27.82 -5.08 -0.53
C THR A 237 27.03 -6.25 0.06
N TYR A 238 26.15 -6.00 1.03
CA TYR A 238 25.29 -7.01 1.64
C TYR A 238 24.19 -7.50 0.70
N LEU A 239 23.54 -6.62 -0.07
CA LEU A 239 22.53 -7.00 -1.06
C LEU A 239 23.14 -7.78 -2.23
N ASP A 240 24.33 -7.36 -2.69
CA ASP A 240 25.12 -8.07 -3.70
C ASP A 240 25.47 -9.50 -3.26
N GLU A 241 25.80 -9.71 -1.98
CA GLU A 241 26.09 -11.04 -1.44
C GLU A 241 24.80 -11.85 -1.19
N GLN A 242 23.67 -11.22 -0.82
CA GLN A 242 22.36 -11.90 -0.79
C GLN A 242 21.95 -12.40 -2.18
N GLU A 243 22.13 -11.59 -3.23
CA GLU A 243 21.82 -11.97 -4.61
C GLU A 243 22.66 -13.18 -5.05
N LYS A 244 23.99 -13.12 -4.84
CA LYS A 244 24.92 -14.23 -5.14
C LYS A 244 24.60 -15.49 -4.33
N ALA A 245 24.19 -15.36 -3.07
CA ALA A 245 23.79 -16.49 -2.23
C ALA A 245 22.46 -17.11 -2.68
N LEU A 246 21.48 -16.30 -3.13
CA LEU A 246 20.22 -16.81 -3.69
C LEU A 246 20.43 -17.52 -5.03
N GLU A 247 21.32 -17.01 -5.87
CA GLU A 247 21.73 -17.63 -7.13
C GLU A 247 22.47 -18.96 -6.90
N TYR A 248 23.41 -18.99 -5.96
CA TYR A 248 24.07 -20.22 -5.52
C TYR A 248 23.06 -21.28 -5.04
N ILE A 249 22.11 -20.94 -4.18
CA ILE A 249 21.06 -21.87 -3.70
C ILE A 249 20.10 -22.31 -4.82
N ARG A 250 19.88 -21.49 -5.85
CA ARG A 250 19.11 -21.87 -7.05
C ARG A 250 19.81 -23.03 -7.78
N GLU A 251 21.12 -22.97 -7.93
CA GLU A 251 21.87 -23.83 -8.85
C GLU A 251 22.49 -25.07 -8.20
N THR A 252 23.10 -24.93 -7.02
CA THR A 252 23.87 -25.98 -6.32
C THR A 252 23.17 -27.34 -6.26
N PRO A 253 23.80 -28.46 -6.69
CA PRO A 253 23.15 -29.78 -6.74
C PRO A 253 22.87 -30.39 -5.36
N ASP A 254 23.61 -29.97 -4.33
CA ASP A 254 23.63 -30.58 -2.98
C ASP A 254 22.30 -30.46 -2.21
N LEU A 255 21.39 -29.58 -2.66
CA LEU A 255 20.08 -29.35 -2.06
C LEU A 255 18.97 -29.96 -2.92
N SER A 256 18.12 -30.77 -2.30
CA SER A 256 17.01 -31.41 -3.01
C SER A 256 15.99 -30.39 -3.54
N ILE A 257 15.31 -30.76 -4.64
CA ILE A 257 14.28 -29.92 -5.29
C ILE A 257 13.21 -29.51 -4.28
N ASP A 258 12.83 -30.38 -3.34
CA ASP A 258 11.85 -30.07 -2.30
C ASP A 258 12.39 -29.15 -1.19
N GLU A 259 13.67 -29.23 -0.84
CA GLU A 259 14.29 -28.25 0.07
C GLU A 259 14.33 -26.86 -0.58
N LYS A 260 14.82 -26.76 -1.82
CA LYS A 260 14.80 -25.51 -2.59
C LYS A 260 13.38 -24.95 -2.72
N LYS A 261 12.39 -25.80 -3.02
CA LYS A 261 10.96 -25.42 -3.16
C LYS A 261 10.35 -24.93 -1.84
N LYS A 262 10.66 -25.58 -0.71
CA LYS A 262 10.26 -25.12 0.63
C LYS A 262 10.90 -23.77 0.97
N PHE A 263 12.19 -23.62 0.69
CA PHE A 263 12.94 -22.38 0.90
C PHE A 263 12.40 -21.21 0.07
N PHE A 264 12.34 -21.32 -1.25
CA PHE A 264 11.88 -20.23 -2.11
C PHE A 264 10.41 -19.86 -1.88
N LYS A 265 9.56 -20.80 -1.42
CA LYS A 265 8.21 -20.48 -0.93
C LYS A 265 8.26 -19.67 0.38
N SER A 266 9.04 -20.11 1.36
CA SER A 266 9.23 -19.41 2.64
C SER A 266 9.80 -18.00 2.46
N ALA A 267 10.85 -17.85 1.65
CA ALA A 267 11.49 -16.58 1.31
C ALA A 267 10.49 -15.58 0.69
N ASN A 268 9.65 -16.03 -0.25
CA ASN A 268 8.60 -15.20 -0.85
C ASN A 268 7.51 -14.78 0.16
N THR A 269 7.19 -15.62 1.15
CA THR A 269 6.25 -15.24 2.22
C THR A 269 6.88 -14.24 3.19
N ASN A 270 8.15 -14.43 3.56
CA ASN A 270 8.83 -13.61 4.58
C ASN A 270 9.26 -12.23 4.06
N LEU A 271 9.69 -12.13 2.78
CA LEU A 271 10.01 -10.85 2.15
C LEU A 271 8.73 -10.11 1.73
N GLY A 272 7.71 -10.84 1.27
CA GLY A 272 6.59 -10.29 0.52
C GLY A 272 7.02 -9.71 -0.83
N ILE A 273 6.07 -9.10 -1.54
CA ILE A 273 6.29 -8.53 -2.88
C ILE A 273 6.08 -7.02 -2.94
N SER A 274 6.57 -6.42 -4.01
CA SER A 274 6.46 -4.98 -4.29
C SER A 274 5.25 -4.70 -5.18
N ALA A 275 4.61 -3.54 -5.01
CA ALA A 275 3.45 -3.13 -5.80
C ALA A 275 3.52 -1.64 -6.19
N LEU A 276 3.01 -1.29 -7.37
CA LEU A 276 2.83 0.10 -7.80
C LEU A 276 1.37 0.52 -7.59
N CYS A 277 1.15 1.58 -6.81
CA CYS A 277 -0.19 2.09 -6.50
C CYS A 277 -0.39 3.48 -7.11
N LEU A 278 -1.42 3.66 -7.94
CA LEU A 278 -1.72 4.91 -8.65
C LEU A 278 -3.04 5.51 -8.15
N SER A 279 -2.99 6.74 -7.64
CA SER A 279 -4.09 7.38 -6.88
C SER A 279 -5.06 8.20 -7.74
N GLY A 280 -6.25 8.49 -7.21
CA GLY A 280 -7.28 9.29 -7.86
C GLY A 280 -7.07 10.81 -7.79
N GLY A 281 -6.61 11.43 -8.89
CA GLY A 281 -6.34 12.89 -8.95
C GLY A 281 -6.90 13.67 -10.14
N ALA A 282 -7.94 13.17 -10.82
CA ALA A 282 -8.46 13.75 -12.07
C ALA A 282 -7.31 14.01 -13.09
N ALA A 283 -7.22 15.17 -13.75
CA ALA A 283 -6.13 15.46 -14.69
C ALA A 283 -4.72 15.41 -14.07
N LEU A 284 -4.57 15.56 -12.74
CA LEU A 284 -3.28 15.36 -12.08
C LEU A 284 -2.80 13.89 -12.17
N GLY A 285 -3.71 12.94 -12.45
CA GLY A 285 -3.37 11.55 -12.76
C GLY A 285 -2.43 11.38 -13.96
N TYR A 286 -2.38 12.33 -14.90
CA TYR A 286 -1.47 12.24 -16.06
C TYR A 286 0.02 12.30 -15.68
N TYR A 287 0.36 12.78 -14.47
CA TYR A 287 1.72 12.63 -13.94
C TYR A 287 2.15 11.16 -13.78
N HIS A 288 1.21 10.23 -13.58
CA HIS A 288 1.51 8.79 -13.47
C HIS A 288 2.12 8.21 -14.74
N TYR A 289 1.83 8.75 -15.93
CA TYR A 289 2.48 8.30 -17.16
C TYR A 289 4.00 8.48 -17.09
N GLY A 290 4.48 9.58 -16.50
CA GLY A 290 5.91 9.78 -16.24
C GLY A 290 6.49 8.84 -15.19
N VAL A 291 5.70 8.46 -14.19
CA VAL A 291 6.09 7.53 -13.13
C VAL A 291 6.21 6.11 -13.68
N VAL A 292 5.17 5.59 -14.34
CA VAL A 292 5.19 4.28 -15.01
C VAL A 292 6.31 4.23 -16.05
N ARG A 293 6.49 5.29 -16.86
CA ARG A 293 7.56 5.36 -17.85
C ARG A 293 8.95 5.28 -17.20
N ALA A 294 9.17 5.90 -16.04
CA ALA A 294 10.45 5.79 -15.33
C ALA A 294 10.71 4.40 -14.71
N PHE A 295 9.66 3.64 -14.34
CA PHE A 295 9.81 2.23 -13.97
C PHE A 295 10.12 1.34 -15.18
N LEU A 296 9.43 1.59 -16.29
CA LEU A 296 9.57 0.84 -17.55
C LEU A 296 10.92 1.07 -18.24
N ASP A 297 11.43 2.31 -18.21
CA ASP A 297 12.77 2.66 -18.72
C ASP A 297 13.90 2.03 -17.89
N ALA A 298 13.62 1.50 -16.69
CA ALA A 298 14.61 0.98 -15.74
C ALA A 298 14.54 -0.54 -15.48
N ASP A 299 13.65 -1.29 -16.14
CA ASP A 299 13.31 -2.69 -15.82
C ASP A 299 12.84 -2.91 -14.36
N LEU A 300 12.12 -1.92 -13.81
CA LEU A 300 11.66 -1.88 -12.41
C LEU A 300 10.13 -1.81 -12.27
N LEU A 301 9.35 -2.23 -13.27
CA LEU A 301 7.88 -2.21 -13.19
C LEU A 301 7.33 -3.38 -12.34
N PRO A 302 6.68 -3.14 -11.18
CA PRO A 302 6.22 -4.24 -10.32
C PRO A 302 5.08 -5.05 -10.94
N ARG A 303 5.02 -6.37 -10.64
CA ARG A 303 3.96 -7.25 -11.13
C ARG A 303 2.57 -6.90 -10.60
N VAL A 304 2.45 -6.38 -9.38
CA VAL A 304 1.17 -5.93 -8.81
C VAL A 304 1.01 -4.44 -9.07
N ILE A 305 -0.08 -4.08 -9.76
CA ILE A 305 -0.44 -2.70 -10.07
C ILE A 305 -1.85 -2.47 -9.55
N THR A 306 -2.04 -1.45 -8.71
CA THR A 306 -3.37 -0.96 -8.33
C THR A 306 -3.59 0.44 -8.85
N GLY A 307 -4.82 0.76 -9.21
CA GLY A 307 -5.22 2.13 -9.54
C GLY A 307 -6.66 2.42 -9.16
N THR A 308 -6.93 3.68 -8.81
CA THR A 308 -8.28 4.18 -8.50
C THR A 308 -8.56 5.43 -9.32
N SER A 309 -9.78 5.60 -9.82
CA SER A 309 -10.18 6.78 -10.61
C SER A 309 -9.22 7.02 -11.79
N ALA A 310 -8.70 8.24 -11.95
CA ALA A 310 -7.65 8.55 -12.94
C ALA A 310 -6.43 7.63 -12.85
N GLY A 311 -5.96 7.27 -11.65
CA GLY A 311 -4.88 6.30 -11.46
C GLY A 311 -5.25 4.89 -11.95
N GLY A 312 -6.54 4.53 -11.90
CA GLY A 312 -7.12 3.33 -12.48
C GLY A 312 -6.91 3.25 -13.99
N LEU A 313 -7.14 4.35 -14.72
CA LEU A 313 -6.94 4.40 -16.19
C LEU A 313 -5.49 4.12 -16.58
N ILE A 314 -4.52 4.71 -15.87
CA ILE A 314 -3.10 4.44 -16.11
C ILE A 314 -2.75 3.00 -15.71
N ALA A 315 -3.25 2.51 -14.57
CA ALA A 315 -3.02 1.13 -14.13
C ALA A 315 -3.55 0.11 -15.15
N ALA A 316 -4.76 0.33 -15.70
CA ALA A 316 -5.35 -0.53 -16.72
C ALA A 316 -4.55 -0.51 -18.02
N LEU A 317 -4.19 0.67 -18.56
CA LEU A 317 -3.32 0.76 -19.74
C LEU A 317 -2.03 -0.04 -19.52
N THR A 318 -1.42 0.09 -18.33
CA THR A 318 -0.18 -0.58 -17.92
C THR A 318 -0.34 -2.09 -17.73
N ALA A 319 -1.53 -2.60 -17.36
CA ALA A 319 -1.76 -4.04 -17.22
C ALA A 319 -2.24 -4.72 -18.51
N CYS A 320 -2.83 -3.96 -19.44
CA CYS A 320 -3.37 -4.47 -20.70
C CYS A 320 -2.34 -4.65 -21.83
N HIS A 321 -1.17 -3.99 -21.72
CA HIS A 321 -0.15 -3.90 -22.76
C HIS A 321 1.19 -4.49 -22.32
N THR A 322 1.98 -5.07 -23.24
CA THR A 322 3.33 -5.57 -22.92
C THR A 322 4.33 -4.43 -22.68
N ASP A 323 5.53 -4.72 -22.19
CA ASP A 323 6.56 -3.68 -21.95
C ASP A 323 7.01 -3.00 -23.26
N GLU A 324 6.98 -3.71 -24.38
CA GLU A 324 7.27 -3.21 -25.73
C GLU A 324 6.16 -2.28 -26.22
N GLU A 325 4.89 -2.71 -26.09
CA GLU A 325 3.73 -1.88 -26.42
C GLU A 325 3.70 -0.60 -25.58
N LEU A 326 4.01 -0.69 -24.28
CA LEU A 326 4.09 0.48 -23.40
C LEU A 326 5.26 1.43 -23.74
N LYS A 327 6.41 0.92 -24.19
CA LYS A 327 7.54 1.77 -24.64
C LYS A 327 7.17 2.61 -25.87
N VAL A 328 6.23 2.14 -26.70
CA VAL A 328 5.67 2.88 -27.86
C VAL A 328 4.49 3.78 -27.47
N LEU A 329 3.62 3.35 -26.56
CA LEU A 329 2.42 4.08 -26.15
C LEU A 329 2.70 5.23 -25.17
N LEU A 330 3.67 5.06 -24.26
CA LEU A 330 4.02 6.07 -23.25
C LEU A 330 4.95 7.15 -23.84
N VAL A 331 4.36 7.99 -24.69
CA VAL A 331 4.97 9.15 -25.36
C VAL A 331 3.94 10.32 -25.45
N PRO A 332 4.36 11.59 -25.68
CA PRO A 332 3.46 12.74 -25.68
C PRO A 332 2.27 12.69 -26.66
N LYS A 333 2.35 11.89 -27.74
CA LYS A 333 1.24 11.60 -28.68
C LYS A 333 -0.01 11.06 -27.99
N LEU A 334 0.13 10.48 -26.79
CA LEU A 334 -0.95 9.91 -25.98
C LEU A 334 -2.03 10.94 -25.59
N ALA A 335 -1.69 12.24 -25.55
CA ALA A 335 -2.62 13.34 -25.40
C ALA A 335 -3.81 13.25 -26.38
N ASN A 336 -3.55 12.87 -27.64
CA ASN A 336 -4.55 12.78 -28.70
C ASN A 336 -5.57 11.64 -28.50
N LYS A 337 -5.40 10.80 -27.46
CA LYS A 337 -6.35 9.76 -27.03
C LYS A 337 -6.99 10.08 -25.67
N LEU A 338 -6.52 11.12 -24.98
CA LEU A 338 -7.00 11.58 -23.67
C LEU A 338 -8.07 12.68 -23.85
N THR A 339 -9.09 12.41 -24.66
CA THR A 339 -10.19 13.35 -24.94
C THR A 339 -11.37 13.12 -23.98
N ALA A 340 -11.12 13.13 -22.66
CA ALA A 340 -12.14 12.85 -21.66
C ALA A 340 -13.15 14.01 -21.48
N CYS A 341 -12.75 15.22 -21.85
CA CYS A 341 -13.39 16.50 -21.55
C CYS A 341 -13.70 17.33 -22.82
N ASP A 342 -13.72 16.70 -24.00
CA ASP A 342 -13.85 17.34 -25.32
C ASP A 342 -15.21 17.99 -25.61
N GLU A 343 -16.25 17.71 -24.82
CA GLU A 343 -17.57 18.30 -25.00
C GLU A 343 -17.63 19.78 -24.57
N PRO A 344 -18.31 20.66 -25.33
CA PRO A 344 -18.44 22.07 -24.97
C PRO A 344 -19.40 22.29 -23.79
N PHE A 345 -19.25 23.42 -23.09
CA PHE A 345 -20.06 23.78 -21.92
C PHE A 345 -21.57 23.77 -22.19
N SER A 346 -22.01 24.14 -23.40
CA SER A 346 -23.42 24.10 -23.81
C SER A 346 -24.03 22.69 -23.80
N VAL A 347 -23.23 21.65 -24.01
CA VAL A 347 -23.66 20.25 -23.98
C VAL A 347 -23.57 19.69 -22.56
N TRP A 348 -22.39 19.74 -21.94
CA TRP A 348 -22.23 19.11 -20.61
C TRP A 348 -22.88 19.91 -19.48
N GLY A 349 -23.00 21.24 -19.60
CA GLY A 349 -23.72 22.07 -18.64
C GLY A 349 -25.22 21.79 -18.64
N LYS A 350 -25.79 21.53 -19.83
CA LYS A 350 -27.17 21.04 -19.96
C LYS A 350 -27.32 19.66 -19.33
N ARG A 351 -26.43 18.71 -19.66
CA ARG A 351 -26.42 17.35 -19.06
C ARG A 351 -26.31 17.41 -17.54
N LEU A 352 -25.44 18.24 -16.99
CA LEU A 352 -25.25 18.40 -15.55
C LEU A 352 -26.52 18.90 -14.85
N TRP A 353 -27.32 19.76 -15.51
CA TRP A 353 -28.62 20.20 -15.01
C TRP A 353 -29.70 19.13 -15.09
N GLU A 354 -29.74 18.36 -16.19
CA GLU A 354 -30.79 17.35 -16.44
C GLU A 354 -30.55 16.01 -15.73
N THR A 355 -29.29 15.55 -15.61
CA THR A 355 -28.94 14.21 -15.09
C THR A 355 -28.03 14.25 -13.87
N GLY A 356 -27.51 15.41 -13.47
CA GLY A 356 -26.57 15.54 -12.34
C GLY A 356 -25.12 15.11 -12.64
N ALA A 357 -24.76 14.87 -13.90
CA ALA A 357 -23.42 14.47 -14.32
C ALA A 357 -22.86 15.30 -15.49
N ARG A 358 -21.57 15.64 -15.44
CA ARG A 358 -20.85 16.29 -16.55
C ARG A 358 -20.64 15.32 -17.73
N PHE A 359 -20.10 14.13 -17.48
CA PHE A 359 -19.73 13.18 -18.54
C PHE A 359 -20.84 12.17 -18.86
N ASP A 360 -20.92 11.79 -20.14
CA ASP A 360 -21.75 10.68 -20.60
C ASP A 360 -21.04 9.32 -20.41
N SER A 361 -21.73 8.38 -19.77
CA SER A 361 -21.19 7.05 -19.47
C SER A 361 -20.89 6.21 -20.71
N VAL A 362 -21.68 6.29 -21.78
CA VAL A 362 -21.50 5.46 -22.99
C VAL A 362 -20.36 6.02 -23.85
N ILE A 363 -20.23 7.35 -23.95
CA ILE A 363 -19.09 8.00 -24.61
C ILE A 363 -17.79 7.70 -23.85
N TRP A 364 -17.80 7.77 -22.51
CA TRP A 364 -16.60 7.47 -21.70
C TRP A 364 -16.23 5.99 -21.74
N ALA A 365 -17.22 5.07 -21.80
CA ALA A 365 -16.99 3.65 -22.04
C ALA A 365 -16.28 3.43 -23.39
N ARG A 366 -16.83 4.01 -24.47
CA ARG A 366 -16.28 3.92 -25.82
C ARG A 366 -14.82 4.41 -25.86
N LYS A 367 -14.53 5.57 -25.27
CA LYS A 367 -13.16 6.13 -25.15
C LYS A 367 -12.24 5.23 -24.33
N SER A 368 -12.71 4.72 -23.19
CA SER A 368 -11.95 3.83 -22.30
C SER A 368 -11.53 2.51 -22.98
N THR A 369 -12.30 2.03 -23.96
CA THR A 369 -12.00 0.74 -24.62
C THR A 369 -10.65 0.71 -25.35
N TRP A 370 -10.12 1.84 -25.84
CA TRP A 370 -8.78 1.86 -26.45
C TRP A 370 -7.68 1.53 -25.41
N PHE A 371 -7.80 2.09 -24.20
CA PHE A 371 -6.85 1.85 -23.11
C PHE A 371 -6.91 0.39 -22.60
N THR A 372 -8.08 -0.26 -22.69
CA THR A 372 -8.31 -1.63 -22.23
C THR A 372 -8.29 -2.69 -23.34
N ARG A 373 -7.88 -2.34 -24.56
CA ARG A 373 -7.86 -3.24 -25.74
C ARG A 373 -9.22 -3.87 -26.06
N GLY A 374 -10.27 -3.04 -26.09
CA GLY A 374 -11.66 -3.48 -26.19
C GLY A 374 -12.19 -3.96 -24.85
N SER A 375 -13.14 -4.90 -24.90
CA SER A 375 -13.79 -5.49 -23.72
C SER A 375 -12.97 -6.61 -23.09
N MET A 376 -11.69 -6.34 -22.79
CA MET A 376 -10.81 -7.29 -22.12
C MET A 376 -11.16 -7.43 -20.63
N THR A 377 -11.09 -8.66 -20.10
CA THR A 377 -11.33 -8.94 -18.68
C THR A 377 -10.06 -8.92 -17.84
N PHE A 378 -10.19 -8.85 -16.51
CA PHE A 378 -9.03 -8.93 -15.59
C PHE A 378 -8.19 -10.19 -15.80
N LYS A 379 -8.85 -11.33 -16.06
CA LYS A 379 -8.21 -12.62 -16.34
C LYS A 379 -7.52 -12.65 -17.70
N GLU A 380 -8.13 -12.08 -18.73
CA GLU A 380 -7.51 -11.96 -20.07
C GLU A 380 -6.26 -11.07 -20.04
N ALA A 381 -6.34 -9.90 -19.37
CA ALA A 381 -5.19 -9.01 -19.18
C ALA A 381 -4.05 -9.69 -18.41
N TYR A 382 -4.37 -10.38 -17.31
CA TYR A 382 -3.40 -11.12 -16.50
C TYR A 382 -2.72 -12.25 -17.29
N LEU A 383 -3.48 -13.01 -18.09
CA LEU A 383 -2.92 -14.07 -18.95
C LEU A 383 -2.05 -13.51 -20.09
N ARG A 384 -2.32 -12.29 -20.57
CA ARG A 384 -1.52 -11.61 -21.60
C ARG A 384 -0.19 -11.07 -21.09
N THR A 385 -0.17 -10.40 -19.93
CA THR A 385 1.00 -9.63 -19.46
C THR A 385 1.67 -10.20 -18.20
N GLY A 386 1.03 -11.13 -17.50
CA GLY A 386 1.48 -11.63 -16.20
C GLY A 386 1.39 -10.60 -15.06
N ARG A 387 0.82 -9.41 -15.32
CA ARG A 387 0.65 -8.30 -14.36
C ARG A 387 -0.74 -8.34 -13.72
N ILE A 388 -0.77 -8.10 -12.43
CA ILE A 388 -1.93 -8.23 -11.55
C ILE A 388 -2.56 -6.85 -11.40
N LEU A 389 -3.60 -6.57 -12.18
CA LEU A 389 -4.39 -5.34 -12.08
C LEU A 389 -5.37 -5.42 -10.89
N ASN A 390 -5.40 -4.36 -10.09
CA ASN A 390 -6.39 -4.12 -9.04
C ASN A 390 -7.04 -2.74 -9.25
N ILE A 391 -8.37 -2.68 -9.25
CA ILE A 391 -9.10 -1.41 -9.29
C ILE A 391 -10.10 -1.37 -8.13
N THR A 392 -10.23 -0.22 -7.46
CA THR A 392 -11.21 -0.04 -6.36
C THR A 392 -12.52 0.57 -6.86
N VAL A 393 -13.63 0.09 -6.31
CA VAL A 393 -14.98 0.61 -6.55
C VAL A 393 -15.81 0.53 -5.27
N ILE A 394 -16.79 1.42 -5.14
CA ILE A 394 -17.75 1.44 -4.03
C ILE A 394 -19.16 1.21 -4.57
N PRO A 395 -19.95 0.28 -4.03
CA PRO A 395 -21.36 0.15 -4.42
C PRO A 395 -22.13 1.46 -4.16
N ALA A 396 -23.17 1.75 -4.93
CA ALA A 396 -23.93 2.99 -4.76
C ALA A 396 -24.61 3.13 -3.38
N ASP A 397 -24.90 1.99 -2.73
CA ASP A 397 -25.36 1.87 -1.35
C ASP A 397 -24.32 2.34 -0.31
N ARG A 398 -24.79 2.97 0.76
CA ARG A 398 -23.97 3.48 1.87
C ARG A 398 -23.37 2.36 2.72
N HIS A 399 -24.10 1.28 2.96
CA HIS A 399 -23.73 0.26 3.96
C HIS A 399 -22.82 -0.83 3.38
N SER A 400 -22.88 -1.07 2.08
CA SER A 400 -22.02 -2.02 1.36
C SER A 400 -20.54 -1.54 1.33
N PRO A 401 -19.56 -2.41 1.59
CA PRO A 401 -18.15 -2.04 1.66
C PRO A 401 -17.51 -1.80 0.28
N THR A 402 -16.37 -1.09 0.28
CA THR A 402 -15.49 -0.95 -0.89
C THR A 402 -15.05 -2.33 -1.40
N LYS A 403 -15.11 -2.54 -2.72
CA LYS A 403 -14.63 -3.76 -3.38
C LYS A 403 -13.32 -3.48 -4.12
N VAL A 404 -12.42 -4.47 -4.14
CA VAL A 404 -11.22 -4.48 -4.98
C VAL A 404 -11.41 -5.53 -6.06
N LEU A 405 -11.42 -5.10 -7.32
CA LEU A 405 -11.66 -5.95 -8.48
C LEU A 405 -10.32 -6.28 -9.15
N ASN A 406 -10.05 -7.57 -9.30
CA ASN A 406 -8.83 -8.14 -9.86
C ASN A 406 -9.10 -9.54 -10.44
N TYR A 407 -8.08 -10.19 -11.00
CA TYR A 407 -8.22 -11.50 -11.64
C TYR A 407 -8.66 -12.66 -10.71
N VAL A 408 -8.64 -12.46 -9.39
CA VAL A 408 -9.07 -13.45 -8.38
C VAL A 408 -10.49 -13.15 -7.89
N THR A 409 -10.80 -11.88 -7.60
CA THR A 409 -12.11 -11.46 -7.06
C THR A 409 -13.17 -11.27 -8.14
N ALA A 410 -12.75 -10.96 -9.37
CA ALA A 410 -13.61 -10.56 -10.49
C ALA A 410 -13.01 -10.97 -11.85
N PRO A 411 -12.59 -12.24 -12.06
CA PRO A 411 -11.82 -12.68 -13.22
C PRO A 411 -12.40 -12.25 -14.57
N ASP A 412 -13.69 -12.50 -14.76
CA ASP A 412 -14.37 -12.33 -16.04
C ASP A 412 -15.08 -10.95 -16.14
N THR A 413 -14.81 -10.02 -15.22
CA THR A 413 -15.31 -8.63 -15.26
C THR A 413 -14.53 -7.79 -16.27
N ILE A 414 -15.23 -6.97 -17.06
CA ILE A 414 -14.69 -6.18 -18.17
C ILE A 414 -14.06 -4.90 -17.64
N ILE A 415 -12.77 -4.69 -17.95
CA ILE A 415 -11.95 -3.66 -17.29
C ILE A 415 -12.47 -2.25 -17.51
N TRP A 416 -12.95 -1.88 -18.72
CA TRP A 416 -13.45 -0.52 -18.95
C TRP A 416 -14.69 -0.19 -18.11
N SER A 417 -15.60 -1.14 -17.88
CA SER A 417 -16.76 -0.90 -17.01
C SER A 417 -16.33 -0.63 -15.57
N THR A 418 -15.27 -1.30 -15.12
CA THR A 418 -14.62 -1.05 -13.83
C THR A 418 -13.89 0.29 -13.77
N LEU A 419 -13.31 0.78 -14.87
CA LEU A 419 -12.72 2.12 -14.93
C LEU A 419 -13.77 3.22 -14.77
N LEU A 420 -14.92 3.10 -15.44
CA LEU A 420 -16.04 4.03 -15.27
C LEU A 420 -16.54 4.00 -13.83
N ALA A 421 -16.79 2.81 -13.27
CA ALA A 421 -17.19 2.67 -11.87
C ALA A 421 -16.16 3.29 -10.91
N SER A 422 -14.86 3.12 -11.18
CA SER A 422 -13.78 3.68 -10.37
C SER A 422 -13.61 5.19 -10.55
N ALA A 423 -14.21 5.81 -11.57
CA ALA A 423 -14.17 7.26 -11.83
C ALA A 423 -15.54 7.96 -11.64
N ALA A 424 -16.57 7.22 -11.23
CA ALA A 424 -17.93 7.71 -11.00
C ALA A 424 -18.04 8.54 -9.71
N VAL A 425 -17.47 9.75 -9.75
CA VAL A 425 -17.57 10.78 -8.71
C VAL A 425 -18.88 11.57 -8.90
N PRO A 426 -19.69 11.79 -7.83
CA PRO A 426 -20.92 12.59 -7.92
C PRO A 426 -20.69 13.97 -8.55
N GLY A 427 -21.57 14.40 -9.46
CA GLY A 427 -21.44 15.64 -10.23
C GLY A 427 -20.54 15.53 -11.47
N ILE A 428 -19.60 14.58 -11.49
CA ILE A 428 -18.72 14.34 -12.64
C ILE A 428 -19.32 13.23 -13.53
N MET A 429 -19.65 12.08 -12.95
CA MET A 429 -20.25 10.93 -13.64
C MET A 429 -21.22 10.20 -12.71
N ASN A 430 -22.39 9.81 -13.23
CA ASN A 430 -23.38 9.09 -12.46
C ASN A 430 -22.94 7.64 -12.14
N PRO A 431 -23.48 7.01 -11.08
CA PRO A 431 -23.13 5.65 -10.72
C PRO A 431 -23.42 4.66 -11.87
N VAL A 432 -22.45 3.82 -12.24
CA VAL A 432 -22.56 2.91 -13.40
C VAL A 432 -22.66 1.43 -12.99
N VAL A 433 -23.24 0.61 -13.86
CA VAL A 433 -23.27 -0.85 -13.69
C VAL A 433 -21.94 -1.46 -14.14
N LEU A 434 -21.43 -2.45 -13.41
CA LEU A 434 -20.26 -3.23 -13.82
C LEU A 434 -20.67 -4.33 -14.81
N MET A 435 -19.84 -4.63 -15.81
CA MET A 435 -20.13 -5.63 -16.84
C MET A 435 -19.19 -6.84 -16.72
N GLN A 436 -19.73 -8.04 -16.89
CA GLN A 436 -18.97 -9.29 -16.99
C GLN A 436 -19.12 -9.90 -18.38
N LYS A 437 -18.10 -10.64 -18.80
CA LYS A 437 -18.05 -11.39 -20.06
C LYS A 437 -18.37 -12.85 -19.79
N LEU A 438 -19.38 -13.39 -20.47
CA LEU A 438 -19.76 -14.80 -20.39
C LEU A 438 -18.88 -15.68 -21.30
N LYS A 439 -19.00 -17.00 -21.17
CA LYS A 439 -18.16 -17.99 -21.88
C LYS A 439 -18.40 -18.03 -23.40
N ASP A 440 -19.57 -17.57 -23.84
CA ASP A 440 -19.96 -17.33 -25.23
C ASP A 440 -19.33 -16.04 -25.80
N GLY A 441 -18.73 -15.21 -24.94
CA GLY A 441 -18.17 -13.90 -25.27
C GLY A 441 -19.10 -12.71 -24.97
N SER A 442 -20.38 -12.94 -24.66
CA SER A 442 -21.38 -11.88 -24.48
C SER A 442 -21.18 -11.06 -23.20
N ALA A 443 -21.59 -9.80 -23.21
CA ALA A 443 -21.49 -8.90 -22.05
C ALA A 443 -22.83 -8.77 -21.31
N VAL A 444 -22.82 -9.02 -20.00
CA VAL A 444 -24.00 -8.91 -19.13
C VAL A 444 -23.66 -8.18 -17.82
N PRO A 445 -24.64 -7.64 -17.08
CA PRO A 445 -24.40 -7.02 -15.77
C PRO A 445 -23.73 -7.96 -14.75
N TRP A 446 -22.78 -7.42 -13.97
CA TRP A 446 -22.07 -8.12 -12.92
C TRP A 446 -22.80 -8.01 -11.58
N ASN A 447 -23.51 -9.08 -11.22
CA ASN A 447 -24.56 -9.14 -10.18
C ASN A 447 -25.83 -8.36 -10.56
N TRP A 448 -26.95 -8.75 -9.95
CA TRP A 448 -28.29 -8.23 -10.27
C TRP A 448 -28.49 -6.78 -9.76
N GLY A 449 -28.31 -5.81 -10.65
CA GLY A 449 -28.81 -4.43 -10.48
C GLY A 449 -28.16 -3.62 -9.35
N SER A 450 -26.83 -3.52 -9.36
CA SER A 450 -26.09 -2.64 -8.44
C SER A 450 -25.22 -1.67 -9.24
N LYS A 451 -25.52 -0.38 -9.16
CA LYS A 451 -24.66 0.69 -9.66
C LYS A 451 -23.49 0.94 -8.70
N PHE A 452 -22.36 1.45 -9.20
CA PHE A 452 -21.09 1.63 -8.49
C PHE A 452 -20.52 3.07 -8.67
N LYS A 453 -19.67 3.50 -7.73
CA LYS A 453 -19.09 4.83 -7.54
C LYS A 453 -17.57 4.75 -7.32
N ASP A 454 -16.89 5.88 -7.51
CA ASP A 454 -15.43 6.03 -7.36
C ASP A 454 -14.94 5.52 -5.99
N GLY A 455 -13.92 4.65 -5.99
CA GLY A 455 -13.35 4.06 -4.79
C GLY A 455 -12.63 5.05 -3.87
N SER A 456 -12.09 6.15 -4.42
CA SER A 456 -11.40 7.20 -3.65
C SER A 456 -12.34 8.01 -2.76
N LEU A 457 -13.66 7.80 -2.84
CA LEU A 457 -14.62 8.36 -1.89
C LEU A 457 -14.52 7.75 -0.48
N ARG A 458 -13.91 6.57 -0.31
CA ARG A 458 -13.62 5.98 1.03
C ARG A 458 -12.21 5.41 1.16
N VAL A 459 -11.67 4.76 0.12
CA VAL A 459 -10.35 4.10 0.15
C VAL A 459 -9.69 4.20 -1.23
N ASP A 460 -8.92 5.26 -1.46
CA ASP A 460 -8.14 5.48 -2.68
C ASP A 460 -7.12 4.35 -2.94
N ILE A 461 -6.40 3.87 -1.92
CA ILE A 461 -5.39 2.81 -2.06
C ILE A 461 -5.64 1.67 -1.06
N PRO A 462 -5.98 0.44 -1.52
CA PRO A 462 -6.47 -0.63 -0.66
C PRO A 462 -5.32 -1.48 -0.09
N LEU A 463 -4.36 -0.84 0.60
CA LEU A 463 -3.11 -1.47 1.06
C LEU A 463 -3.32 -2.78 1.85
N GLN A 464 -4.33 -2.83 2.71
CA GLN A 464 -4.66 -4.05 3.48
C GLN A 464 -5.14 -5.19 2.57
N ALA A 465 -5.93 -4.91 1.53
CA ALA A 465 -6.39 -5.93 0.59
C ALA A 465 -5.24 -6.45 -0.28
N LEU A 466 -4.32 -5.57 -0.71
CA LEU A 466 -3.12 -5.99 -1.44
C LEU A 466 -2.20 -6.89 -0.61
N ASN A 467 -2.08 -6.61 0.69
CA ASN A 467 -1.36 -7.48 1.62
C ASN A 467 -2.07 -8.84 1.77
N LEU A 468 -3.39 -8.86 1.96
CA LEU A 468 -4.17 -10.09 2.13
C LEU A 468 -4.20 -10.98 0.86
N TYR A 469 -4.39 -10.41 -0.33
CA TYR A 469 -4.50 -11.18 -1.57
C TYR A 469 -3.16 -11.63 -2.14
N TYR A 470 -2.11 -10.81 -2.01
CA TYR A 470 -0.84 -11.02 -2.74
C TYR A 470 0.42 -10.94 -1.88
N ASN A 471 0.30 -10.75 -0.56
CA ASN A 471 1.43 -10.51 0.35
C ASN A 471 2.31 -9.32 -0.06
N VAL A 472 1.67 -8.23 -0.52
CA VAL A 472 2.35 -6.95 -0.75
C VAL A 472 2.83 -6.41 0.61
N THR A 473 4.14 -6.24 0.75
CA THR A 473 4.78 -5.66 1.95
C THR A 473 5.46 -4.32 1.64
N HIS A 474 5.79 -4.06 0.38
CA HIS A 474 6.43 -2.82 -0.07
C HIS A 474 5.59 -2.11 -1.14
N PRO A 475 4.52 -1.41 -0.75
CA PRO A 475 3.73 -0.60 -1.67
C PRO A 475 4.47 0.69 -2.03
N VAL A 476 4.73 0.87 -3.31
CA VAL A 476 5.23 2.12 -3.89
C VAL A 476 4.04 2.93 -4.40
N VAL A 477 3.65 3.95 -3.63
CA VAL A 477 2.51 4.80 -3.95
C VAL A 477 2.95 5.97 -4.83
N SER A 478 2.22 6.26 -5.90
CA SER A 478 2.27 7.54 -6.60
C SER A 478 1.04 8.35 -6.21
N GLN A 479 1.27 9.47 -5.52
CA GLN A 479 0.19 10.28 -4.95
C GLN A 479 0.00 11.60 -5.71
N VAL A 480 -1.19 11.82 -6.25
CA VAL A 480 -1.55 13.03 -7.04
C VAL A 480 -2.76 13.79 -6.50
N ASN A 481 -3.47 13.25 -5.52
CA ASN A 481 -4.74 13.79 -5.05
C ASN A 481 -4.58 15.25 -4.56
N PRO A 482 -5.41 16.20 -5.03
CA PRO A 482 -5.21 17.62 -4.78
C PRO A 482 -5.06 17.95 -3.29
N HIS A 483 -6.00 17.50 -2.46
CA HIS A 483 -6.02 17.79 -1.02
C HIS A 483 -4.77 17.29 -0.27
N VAL A 484 -4.11 16.21 -0.74
CA VAL A 484 -2.89 15.67 -0.11
C VAL A 484 -1.64 16.46 -0.52
N HIS A 485 -1.62 17.05 -1.71
CA HIS A 485 -0.47 17.77 -2.27
C HIS A 485 -0.03 18.94 -1.39
N LEU A 486 -1.01 19.62 -0.78
CA LEU A 486 -0.79 20.75 0.13
C LEU A 486 -0.08 20.30 1.42
N PHE A 487 -0.54 19.20 2.03
CA PHE A 487 -0.07 18.72 3.34
C PHE A 487 1.14 17.78 3.28
N PHE A 488 1.75 17.55 2.11
CA PHE A 488 2.96 16.76 2.03
C PHE A 488 4.23 17.60 2.28
N PHE A 489 4.87 17.33 3.41
CA PHE A 489 6.22 17.79 3.74
C PHE A 489 7.06 16.61 4.20
N ALA A 490 8.33 16.62 3.81
CA ALA A 490 9.31 15.59 4.16
C ALA A 490 10.39 16.23 5.06
N PRO A 491 10.14 16.39 6.37
CA PRO A 491 10.88 17.32 7.23
C PRO A 491 12.36 16.98 7.44
N ARG A 492 12.76 15.72 7.25
CA ARG A 492 14.16 15.25 7.24
C ARG A 492 14.52 14.60 5.89
N GLY A 493 14.21 15.27 4.79
CA GLY A 493 14.46 14.78 3.44
C GLY A 493 13.57 13.60 3.02
N SER A 494 13.81 13.12 1.81
CA SER A 494 13.18 11.94 1.20
C SER A 494 14.20 11.21 0.31
N PRO A 495 14.00 9.94 -0.09
CA PRO A 495 14.95 9.22 -0.92
C PRO A 495 15.44 9.99 -2.16
N GLY A 496 16.76 10.05 -2.33
CA GLY A 496 17.48 10.81 -3.37
C GLY A 496 17.30 12.33 -3.31
N ARG A 497 16.88 12.89 -2.16
CA ARG A 497 16.66 14.33 -1.93
C ARG A 497 17.07 14.74 -0.50
N PRO A 498 18.38 14.90 -0.24
CA PRO A 498 18.91 15.33 1.05
C PRO A 498 18.61 16.78 1.38
N VAL A 499 18.58 17.07 2.68
CA VAL A 499 18.31 18.41 3.22
C VAL A 499 19.50 19.33 2.90
N ALA A 500 19.21 20.56 2.49
CA ALA A 500 20.22 21.51 2.01
C ALA A 500 21.16 22.08 3.08
N HIS A 501 20.94 21.74 4.36
CA HIS A 501 21.70 22.13 5.55
C HIS A 501 22.28 20.89 6.26
N TYR A 502 23.35 21.09 7.05
CA TYR A 502 23.97 20.06 7.91
C TYR A 502 24.31 18.72 7.20
N LYS A 503 24.76 18.80 5.95
CA LYS A 503 25.11 17.64 5.09
C LYS A 503 24.04 16.52 5.14
N GLY A 504 22.79 16.84 4.79
CA GLY A 504 21.67 15.88 4.75
C GLY A 504 20.93 15.73 6.08
N LYS A 505 21.68 15.62 7.20
CA LYS A 505 21.21 15.21 8.53
C LYS A 505 20.29 16.21 9.28
N GLY A 506 19.98 17.35 8.66
CA GLY A 506 19.23 18.44 9.27
C GLY A 506 17.70 18.35 9.13
N TRP A 507 17.00 19.21 9.86
CA TRP A 507 15.58 19.50 9.63
C TRP A 507 15.42 20.55 8.52
N ARG A 508 14.48 20.36 7.59
CA ARG A 508 14.20 21.29 6.50
C ARG A 508 13.70 22.64 7.04
N GLY A 509 14.35 23.72 6.62
CA GLY A 509 14.12 25.07 7.16
C GLY A 509 14.72 25.34 8.55
N ASN A 510 15.33 24.34 9.21
CA ASN A 510 15.64 24.26 10.65
C ASN A 510 14.47 23.69 11.51
N PHE A 511 14.81 23.17 12.71
CA PHE A 511 13.90 22.43 13.60
C PHE A 511 12.59 23.16 13.87
N VAL A 512 12.62 24.43 14.29
CA VAL A 512 11.42 25.20 14.66
C VAL A 512 10.39 25.27 13.53
N LEU A 513 10.82 25.55 12.29
CA LEU A 513 9.90 25.61 11.14
C LEU A 513 9.36 24.23 10.74
N SER A 514 10.16 23.17 10.88
CA SER A 514 9.67 21.79 10.69
C SER A 514 8.70 21.36 11.78
N ALA A 515 8.96 21.70 13.04
CA ALA A 515 8.11 21.34 14.18
C ALA A 515 6.76 22.07 14.12
N ALA A 516 6.75 23.36 13.76
CA ALA A 516 5.53 24.13 13.54
C ALA A 516 4.71 23.61 12.35
N GLU A 517 5.36 23.19 11.25
CA GLU A 517 4.71 22.53 10.12
C GLU A 517 4.02 21.22 10.53
N GLN A 518 4.74 20.37 11.28
CA GLN A 518 4.19 19.10 11.77
C GLN A 518 3.04 19.31 12.76
N TRP A 519 3.17 20.26 13.69
CA TRP A 519 2.12 20.59 14.66
C TRP A 519 0.85 21.08 13.96
N LEU A 520 0.94 22.06 13.05
CA LEU A 520 -0.20 22.54 12.26
C LEU A 520 -0.83 21.41 11.44
N LYS A 521 -0.02 20.54 10.81
CA LYS A 521 -0.54 19.37 10.09
C LYS A 521 -1.30 18.41 11.00
N HIS A 522 -0.86 18.21 12.24
CA HIS A 522 -1.57 17.39 13.22
C HIS A 522 -2.86 18.05 13.71
N GLU A 523 -2.87 19.35 13.97
CA GLU A 523 -4.06 20.11 14.38
C GLU A 523 -5.11 20.15 13.27
N LEU A 524 -4.75 20.47 12.02
CA LEU A 524 -5.62 20.38 10.85
C LEU A 524 -6.22 18.97 10.72
N THR A 525 -5.41 17.91 10.90
CA THR A 525 -5.87 16.51 10.88
C THR A 525 -6.83 16.19 12.03
N LYS A 526 -6.65 16.78 13.21
CA LYS A 526 -7.58 16.67 14.36
C LYS A 526 -8.90 17.35 14.03
N ASN A 527 -8.87 18.55 13.46
CA ASN A 527 -10.06 19.33 13.15
C ASN A 527 -10.92 18.64 12.07
N PHE A 528 -10.32 18.02 11.05
CA PHE A 528 -11.05 17.17 10.10
C PHE A 528 -11.65 15.90 10.73
N LYS A 529 -10.99 15.27 11.73
CA LYS A 529 -11.59 14.15 12.49
C LYS A 529 -12.82 14.60 13.27
N VAL A 530 -12.73 15.73 13.99
CA VAL A 530 -13.87 16.30 14.75
C VAL A 530 -15.06 16.57 13.83
N ILE A 531 -14.84 17.10 12.62
CA ILE A 531 -15.90 17.32 11.62
C ILE A 531 -16.60 16.01 11.22
N ARG A 532 -15.85 14.93 10.98
CA ARG A 532 -16.42 13.60 10.65
C ARG A 532 -17.13 12.98 11.85
N ASP A 533 -16.45 12.92 13.00
CA ASP A 533 -16.88 12.14 14.16
C ASP A 533 -18.10 12.77 14.86
N LEU A 534 -18.38 14.05 14.58
CA LEU A 534 -19.61 14.76 14.96
C LEU A 534 -20.63 14.91 13.79
N GLU A 535 -20.42 14.23 12.65
CA GLU A 535 -21.25 14.26 11.43
C GLU A 535 -21.65 15.68 10.94
N LEU A 536 -20.76 16.68 11.14
CA LEU A 536 -21.08 18.10 10.91
C LEU A 536 -21.16 18.47 9.42
N LEU A 537 -20.39 17.81 8.55
CA LEU A 537 -20.43 18.06 7.09
C LEU A 537 -21.77 17.58 6.48
N PRO A 538 -22.47 18.42 5.68
CA PRO A 538 -23.70 18.00 5.02
C PRO A 538 -23.44 16.98 3.91
N GLU A 539 -24.45 16.17 3.58
CA GLU A 539 -24.40 15.14 2.51
C GLU A 539 -24.44 15.78 1.11
N ILE A 540 -23.35 16.42 0.69
CA ILE A 540 -23.24 17.04 -0.64
C ILE A 540 -23.37 15.94 -1.70
N LEU A 541 -24.36 16.09 -2.60
CA LEU A 541 -24.75 15.09 -3.60
C LEU A 541 -25.02 13.69 -3.00
N GLY A 542 -25.52 13.64 -1.76
CA GLY A 542 -25.88 12.39 -1.08
C GLY A 542 -24.67 11.51 -0.73
N GLN A 543 -23.46 12.07 -0.65
CA GLN A 543 -22.25 11.37 -0.17
C GLN A 543 -21.58 12.13 0.97
N ASP A 544 -20.82 11.39 1.79
CA ASP A 544 -20.00 11.93 2.87
C ASP A 544 -18.57 12.17 2.39
N TRP A 545 -18.20 13.44 2.26
CA TRP A 545 -16.89 13.88 1.79
C TRP A 545 -15.85 14.00 2.93
N SER A 546 -16.27 13.88 4.20
CA SER A 546 -15.38 14.05 5.36
C SER A 546 -14.28 12.97 5.40
N SER A 547 -14.62 11.74 4.98
CA SER A 547 -13.69 10.61 5.00
C SER A 547 -12.51 10.76 4.04
N ILE A 548 -12.64 11.57 2.98
CA ILE A 548 -11.63 11.77 1.93
C ILE A 548 -10.37 12.42 2.50
N PHE A 549 -10.52 13.43 3.37
CA PHE A 549 -9.39 14.13 4.01
C PHE A 549 -8.63 13.26 5.04
N LEU A 550 -9.17 12.08 5.40
CA LEU A 550 -8.69 11.24 6.49
C LEU A 550 -8.11 9.88 6.03
N GLN A 551 -8.01 9.64 4.72
CA GLN A 551 -7.47 8.39 4.18
C GLN A 551 -5.94 8.32 4.32
N ARG A 552 -5.38 7.11 4.19
CA ARG A 552 -3.93 6.87 4.33
C ARG A 552 -3.27 6.83 2.95
N PHE A 553 -2.61 7.93 2.60
CA PHE A 553 -2.01 8.18 1.28
C PHE A 553 -0.51 7.91 1.18
N GLU A 554 0.08 7.26 2.19
CA GLU A 554 1.52 6.99 2.27
C GLU A 554 1.80 5.48 2.20
N GLY A 555 2.64 5.08 1.24
CA GLY A 555 3.21 3.74 1.13
C GLY A 555 4.63 3.66 1.71
N ALA A 556 5.27 2.48 1.61
CA ALA A 556 6.67 2.29 2.02
C ALA A 556 7.62 3.26 1.32
N ILE A 557 7.33 3.54 0.05
CA ILE A 557 7.89 4.65 -0.72
C ILE A 557 6.72 5.40 -1.35
N THR A 558 6.73 6.74 -1.26
CA THR A 558 5.69 7.56 -1.89
C THR A 558 6.29 8.58 -2.87
N ILE A 559 5.72 8.66 -4.07
CA ILE A 559 6.12 9.45 -5.22
C ILE A 559 5.17 10.63 -5.35
N TRP A 560 5.73 11.84 -5.45
CA TRP A 560 5.02 13.11 -5.32
C TRP A 560 5.38 14.02 -6.49
N PRO A 561 4.54 14.11 -7.54
CA PRO A 561 4.71 15.03 -8.66
C PRO A 561 4.67 16.50 -8.22
N LYS A 562 5.31 17.38 -9.01
CA LYS A 562 5.30 18.83 -8.75
C LYS A 562 4.32 19.52 -9.69
N THR A 563 3.10 19.77 -9.19
CA THR A 563 2.08 20.57 -9.87
C THR A 563 2.47 22.05 -9.91
N ARG A 564 2.01 22.76 -10.94
CA ARG A 564 1.92 24.23 -11.02
C ARG A 564 0.51 24.67 -10.66
N ALA A 565 0.31 25.92 -10.25
CA ALA A 565 -1.04 26.46 -9.99
C ALA A 565 -1.98 26.37 -11.20
N SER A 566 -1.45 26.50 -12.43
CA SER A 566 -2.19 26.25 -13.68
C SER A 566 -2.84 24.88 -13.77
N ASP A 567 -2.22 23.86 -13.16
CA ASP A 567 -2.63 22.46 -13.26
C ASP A 567 -3.83 22.16 -12.34
N TRP A 568 -4.10 23.06 -11.39
CA TRP A 568 -5.26 23.02 -10.50
C TRP A 568 -6.47 23.75 -11.12
N ALA A 569 -6.23 24.82 -11.88
CA ALA A 569 -7.27 25.45 -12.70
C ALA A 569 -7.75 24.49 -13.80
N ARG A 570 -6.81 23.79 -14.45
CA ARG A 570 -7.08 22.80 -15.52
C ARG A 570 -7.31 21.37 -15.02
N ILE A 571 -7.87 21.20 -13.81
CA ILE A 571 -8.01 19.87 -13.18
C ILE A 571 -9.07 18.96 -13.84
N LEU A 572 -10.01 19.56 -14.59
CA LEU A 572 -11.05 18.88 -15.37
C LEU A 572 -11.00 19.26 -16.86
N ASP A 573 -9.79 19.46 -17.38
CA ASP A 573 -9.50 19.73 -18.79
C ASP A 573 -8.58 18.64 -19.35
N ASP A 574 -8.65 18.39 -20.66
CA ASP A 574 -7.78 17.42 -21.34
C ASP A 574 -6.35 17.97 -21.56
N PRO A 575 -5.32 17.11 -21.65
CA PRO A 575 -3.93 17.55 -21.70
C PRO A 575 -3.43 17.75 -23.13
N ASP A 576 -2.97 18.97 -23.46
CA ASP A 576 -2.19 19.22 -24.69
C ASP A 576 -0.97 18.28 -24.78
N PRO A 577 -0.49 17.85 -25.97
CA PRO A 577 0.73 17.05 -26.10
C PRO A 577 1.96 17.65 -25.42
N GLN A 578 2.12 18.98 -25.49
CA GLN A 578 3.19 19.72 -24.80
C GLN A 578 3.00 19.72 -23.27
N ASN A 579 1.75 19.77 -22.81
CA ASN A 579 1.43 19.71 -21.38
C ASN A 579 1.68 18.29 -20.84
N LEU A 580 1.30 17.26 -21.59
CA LEU A 580 1.54 15.87 -21.24
C LEU A 580 3.05 15.55 -21.21
N ASP A 581 3.83 16.00 -22.20
CA ASP A 581 5.30 15.89 -22.18
C ASP A 581 5.90 16.46 -20.89
N ARG A 582 5.50 17.68 -20.51
CA ARG A 582 5.90 18.31 -19.25
C ARG A 582 5.51 17.46 -18.03
N MET A 583 4.28 16.96 -17.98
CA MET A 583 3.79 16.15 -16.86
C MET A 583 4.54 14.82 -16.78
N MET A 584 4.82 14.17 -17.91
CA MET A 584 5.64 12.97 -17.98
C MET A 584 7.09 13.22 -17.53
N LYS A 585 7.74 14.29 -18.01
CA LYS A 585 9.10 14.69 -17.58
C LYS A 585 9.17 14.96 -16.08
N VAL A 586 8.19 15.66 -15.51
CA VAL A 586 8.09 15.85 -14.05
C VAL A 586 7.88 14.52 -13.32
N GLY A 587 7.02 13.63 -13.84
CA GLY A 587 6.80 12.29 -13.31
C GLY A 587 8.08 11.44 -13.25
N LYS A 588 8.91 11.48 -14.30
CA LYS A 588 10.25 10.87 -14.30
C LYS A 588 11.16 11.48 -13.22
N LEU A 589 11.31 12.81 -13.21
CA LEU A 589 12.16 13.58 -12.29
C LEU A 589 11.77 13.46 -10.79
N VAL A 590 10.56 12.98 -10.45
CA VAL A 590 10.16 12.66 -9.06
C VAL A 590 10.28 11.18 -8.69
N THR A 591 10.54 10.32 -9.68
CA THR A 591 10.62 8.86 -9.56
C THR A 591 12.07 8.38 -9.56
N TRP A 592 12.93 8.89 -10.46
CA TRP A 592 14.36 8.57 -10.50
C TRP A 592 15.09 8.58 -9.14
N PRO A 593 14.85 9.56 -8.22
CA PRO A 593 15.47 9.57 -6.89
C PRO A 593 15.13 8.38 -5.98
N LYS A 594 14.11 7.58 -6.33
CA LYS A 594 13.63 6.42 -5.56
C LYS A 594 13.92 5.08 -6.24
N LEU A 595 14.25 5.08 -7.54
CA LEU A 595 14.49 3.85 -8.30
C LEU A 595 15.62 3.00 -7.69
N HIS A 596 16.65 3.61 -7.09
CA HIS A 596 17.71 2.87 -6.40
C HIS A 596 17.18 2.08 -5.19
N MET A 597 16.40 2.73 -4.31
CA MET A 597 15.82 2.09 -3.13
C MET A 597 14.85 0.95 -3.51
N ILE A 598 14.09 1.15 -4.58
CA ILE A 598 13.15 0.14 -5.11
C ILE A 598 13.90 -1.02 -5.79
N GLY A 599 14.92 -0.70 -6.60
CA GLY A 599 15.76 -1.69 -7.28
C GLY A 599 16.51 -2.60 -6.30
N ASN A 600 17.09 -2.03 -5.24
CA ASN A 600 17.75 -2.76 -4.16
C ASN A 600 16.88 -3.89 -3.58
N ARG A 601 15.61 -3.61 -3.34
CA ARG A 601 14.64 -4.62 -2.91
C ARG A 601 14.27 -5.59 -4.04
N MET A 602 13.96 -5.08 -5.22
CA MET A 602 13.46 -5.92 -6.31
C MET A 602 14.51 -6.82 -6.97
N ARG A 603 15.81 -6.57 -6.80
CA ARG A 603 16.87 -7.56 -7.12
C ARG A 603 16.64 -8.87 -6.36
N ILE A 604 16.45 -8.79 -5.05
CA ILE A 604 16.19 -9.94 -4.18
C ILE A 604 14.83 -10.61 -4.53
N GLU A 605 13.80 -9.80 -4.81
CA GLU A 605 12.48 -10.29 -5.26
C GLU A 605 12.57 -11.04 -6.61
N LYS A 606 13.34 -10.52 -7.57
CA LYS A 606 13.60 -11.11 -8.89
C LYS A 606 14.31 -12.46 -8.76
N GLN A 607 15.33 -12.57 -7.91
CA GLN A 607 16.02 -13.85 -7.65
C GLN A 607 15.12 -14.90 -6.99
N ILE A 608 14.29 -14.50 -6.01
CA ILE A 608 13.31 -15.41 -5.39
C ILE A 608 12.27 -15.88 -6.42
N PHE A 609 11.80 -14.99 -7.29
CA PHE A 609 10.87 -15.34 -8.37
C PHE A 609 11.50 -16.29 -9.40
N LEU A 610 12.74 -16.04 -9.83
CA LEU A 610 13.49 -16.94 -10.73
C LEU A 610 13.68 -18.33 -10.11
N GLY A 611 14.02 -18.42 -8.83
CA GLY A 611 14.09 -19.68 -8.09
C GLY A 611 12.76 -20.44 -8.08
N ARG A 612 11.64 -19.77 -7.79
CA ARG A 612 10.29 -20.37 -7.88
C ARG A 612 9.95 -20.82 -9.31
N GLN A 613 10.33 -20.06 -10.34
CA GLN A 613 10.04 -20.37 -11.73
C GLN A 613 10.85 -21.58 -12.23
N ALA A 614 12.15 -21.63 -11.94
CA ALA A 614 13.03 -22.74 -12.33
C ALA A 614 12.55 -24.08 -11.75
N LEU A 615 12.26 -24.12 -10.44
CA LEU A 615 11.76 -25.32 -9.77
C LEU A 615 10.40 -25.78 -10.30
N ARG A 616 9.53 -24.85 -10.72
CA ARG A 616 8.26 -25.18 -11.38
C ARG A 616 8.46 -25.76 -12.79
N ARG A 617 9.42 -25.27 -13.57
CA ARG A 617 9.79 -25.87 -14.87
C ARG A 617 10.29 -27.31 -14.67
N ILE A 618 11.22 -27.52 -13.75
CA ILE A 618 11.74 -28.87 -13.40
C ILE A 618 10.62 -29.80 -12.92
N THR A 619 9.71 -29.31 -12.06
CA THR A 619 8.57 -30.10 -11.56
C THR A 619 7.60 -30.49 -12.69
N LYS A 620 7.38 -29.63 -13.70
CA LYS A 620 6.54 -29.94 -14.86
C LYS A 620 7.23 -30.87 -15.88
N ALA A 621 8.55 -30.81 -16.00
CA ALA A 621 9.32 -31.59 -16.95
C ALA A 621 9.54 -33.05 -16.54
N LYS A 622 9.41 -33.38 -15.24
CA LYS A 622 9.53 -34.76 -14.77
C LYS A 622 8.24 -35.54 -15.10
N PRO A 623 8.28 -36.60 -15.95
CA PRO A 623 7.11 -37.41 -16.22
C PRO A 623 6.62 -38.08 -14.93
N ARG A 624 5.29 -38.23 -14.80
CA ARG A 624 4.69 -38.99 -13.71
C ARG A 624 5.01 -40.47 -13.89
N THR A 625 6.05 -40.95 -13.22
CA THR A 625 6.31 -42.40 -13.12
C THR A 625 5.08 -43.10 -12.56
N ILE A 626 4.62 -44.15 -13.23
CA ILE A 626 3.38 -44.84 -12.88
C ILE A 626 3.61 -45.69 -11.63
N SER A 627 3.21 -45.17 -10.47
CA SER A 627 3.00 -45.95 -9.26
C SER A 627 1.56 -46.47 -9.25
N GLN A 628 1.40 -47.76 -8.93
CA GLN A 628 0.22 -48.60 -9.20
C GLN A 628 -1.15 -47.95 -8.87
N GLU A 629 -2.12 -48.30 -9.69
CA GLU A 629 -3.48 -47.76 -9.69
C GLU A 629 -4.23 -48.06 -8.38
N ARG A 630 -4.95 -47.04 -7.87
CA ARG A 630 -6.19 -47.26 -7.13
C ARG A 630 -7.31 -46.66 -7.98
N ILE A 631 -8.10 -47.54 -8.59
CA ILE A 631 -9.11 -47.18 -9.60
C ILE A 631 -10.11 -46.17 -9.01
N THR A 632 -10.30 -45.06 -9.73
CA THR A 632 -11.41 -44.12 -9.57
C THR A 632 -12.09 -43.93 -10.92
N PRO A 633 -13.42 -43.73 -10.96
CA PRO A 633 -14.16 -43.61 -12.23
C PRO A 633 -13.66 -42.43 -13.10
N PRO A 634 -13.87 -42.50 -14.43
CA PRO A 634 -13.34 -41.50 -15.36
C PRO A 634 -13.93 -40.11 -15.12
N PRO A 635 -13.14 -39.03 -15.36
CA PRO A 635 -13.63 -37.67 -15.21
C PRO A 635 -14.67 -37.34 -16.28
N THR A 636 -15.84 -36.87 -15.86
CA THR A 636 -16.78 -36.17 -16.74
C THR A 636 -16.11 -34.91 -17.30
N GLY A 637 -16.35 -34.58 -18.57
CA GLY A 637 -15.59 -33.56 -19.32
C GLY A 637 -15.81 -32.09 -18.92
N SER A 638 -15.61 -31.75 -17.65
CA SER A 638 -15.78 -30.39 -17.08
C SER A 638 -14.50 -29.77 -16.49
N ASP A 639 -13.37 -30.49 -16.52
CA ASP A 639 -12.13 -30.05 -15.89
C ASP A 639 -11.47 -28.86 -16.62
N LEU A 640 -11.22 -27.79 -15.86
CA LEU A 640 -10.64 -26.54 -16.35
C LEU A 640 -9.11 -26.63 -16.49
N PRO A 641 -8.51 -25.99 -17.52
CA PRO A 641 -7.06 -25.81 -17.57
C PRO A 641 -6.59 -24.91 -16.41
N LEU A 642 -5.59 -25.39 -15.67
CA LEU A 642 -5.14 -24.83 -14.39
C LEU A 642 -4.59 -23.40 -14.48
N SER A 643 -4.98 -22.56 -13.52
CA SER A 643 -4.61 -21.13 -13.37
C SER A 643 -3.15 -20.91 -12.94
N VAL A 644 -2.67 -19.66 -13.05
CA VAL A 644 -1.27 -19.27 -12.83
C VAL A 644 -1.09 -18.43 -11.56
N ASP A 645 -0.07 -18.79 -10.76
CA ASP A 645 0.51 -18.11 -9.59
C ASP A 645 -0.24 -18.05 -8.25
N THR A 646 -1.49 -18.48 -8.13
CA THR A 646 -2.14 -18.58 -6.81
C THR A 646 -1.89 -19.95 -6.14
N ASP A 647 -0.71 -20.11 -5.51
CA ASP A 647 -0.42 -21.28 -4.63
C ASP A 647 -1.41 -21.38 -3.43
N ALA A 648 -2.27 -20.37 -3.22
CA ALA A 648 -3.38 -20.39 -2.27
C ALA A 648 -4.58 -21.24 -2.74
N GLU A 649 -4.93 -21.26 -4.03
CA GLU A 649 -5.99 -22.16 -4.55
C GLU A 649 -5.56 -23.62 -4.41
N ALA A 650 -4.30 -23.92 -4.72
CA ALA A 650 -3.67 -25.21 -4.47
C ALA A 650 -3.53 -25.55 -2.97
N ALA A 651 -3.58 -24.57 -2.06
CA ALA A 651 -3.68 -24.84 -0.63
C ALA A 651 -5.13 -25.08 -0.19
N PHE A 652 -6.10 -24.39 -0.79
CA PHE A 652 -7.53 -24.52 -0.52
C PHE A 652 -8.08 -25.88 -0.98
N SER A 653 -7.71 -26.33 -2.19
CA SER A 653 -8.12 -27.63 -2.74
C SER A 653 -7.56 -28.83 -1.97
N ASN A 654 -6.34 -28.71 -1.44
CA ASN A 654 -5.75 -29.71 -0.55
C ASN A 654 -6.25 -29.58 0.91
N GLY A 655 -6.73 -28.39 1.29
CA GLY A 655 -7.16 -28.05 2.65
C GLY A 655 -8.47 -28.71 3.10
N THR A 656 -9.27 -29.24 2.17
CA THR A 656 -10.50 -29.98 2.50
C THR A 656 -10.25 -31.47 2.73
N GLN A 657 -9.31 -32.10 2.00
CA GLN A 657 -9.07 -33.55 2.10
C GLN A 657 -8.55 -34.01 3.47
N TRP A 658 -7.77 -33.19 4.19
CA TRP A 658 -7.25 -33.60 5.51
C TRP A 658 -8.37 -33.69 6.57
N PHE A 659 -9.45 -32.92 6.40
CA PHE A 659 -10.58 -32.87 7.32
C PHE A 659 -11.41 -34.16 7.26
N TYR A 660 -11.58 -34.73 6.06
CA TYR A 660 -12.32 -35.98 5.83
C TYR A 660 -11.50 -37.26 6.06
N ARG A 661 -10.23 -37.17 6.49
CA ARG A 661 -9.32 -38.33 6.63
C ARG A 661 -8.86 -38.67 8.04
N ARG A 662 -9.54 -38.17 9.08
CA ARG A 662 -9.36 -38.60 10.48
C ARG A 662 -10.47 -39.58 10.91
N GLY A 663 -10.40 -40.81 10.41
CA GLY A 663 -11.28 -41.91 10.82
C GLY A 663 -10.56 -43.26 10.65
N HIS A 664 -10.25 -43.90 11.77
CA HIS A 664 -9.57 -45.19 11.93
C HIS A 664 -8.18 -45.39 11.30
N HIS A 665 -7.22 -45.78 12.15
CA HIS A 665 -6.49 -47.07 12.15
C HIS A 665 -5.23 -46.90 13.04
N THR A 666 -5.30 -47.29 14.31
CA THR A 666 -4.95 -48.63 14.85
C THR A 666 -3.47 -48.97 14.70
N HIS A 667 -2.78 -49.13 15.84
CA HIS A 667 -1.36 -49.48 15.91
C HIS A 667 -1.07 -50.86 15.27
N SER A 668 0.04 -50.94 14.53
CA SER A 668 0.84 -52.15 14.39
C SER A 668 2.32 -51.79 14.61
N GLY A 669 3.03 -52.58 15.40
CA GLY A 669 4.47 -52.42 15.60
C GLY A 669 5.22 -53.17 14.50
N GLY A 670 6.24 -52.53 13.93
CA GLY A 670 7.15 -53.15 12.95
C GLY A 670 8.59 -52.75 13.26
N THR A 671 9.44 -53.72 13.57
CA THR A 671 10.83 -53.50 13.94
C THR A 671 11.73 -53.64 12.72
N GLU A 672 12.13 -52.53 12.11
CA GLU A 672 13.10 -52.51 11.00
C GLU A 672 14.47 -52.00 11.45
N ARG A 673 15.51 -52.37 10.68
CA ARG A 673 16.89 -52.47 11.15
C ARG A 673 17.73 -51.22 10.86
N LEU A 674 18.86 -51.10 11.57
CA LEU A 674 19.95 -50.19 11.21
C LEU A 674 20.45 -50.48 9.79
N GLY A 675 20.80 -49.41 9.08
CA GLY A 675 21.56 -49.42 7.83
C GLY A 675 22.14 -48.02 7.61
N ASP A 676 23.45 -47.92 7.47
CA ASP A 676 24.17 -46.66 7.60
C ASP A 676 24.05 -45.74 6.38
N LEU A 677 23.56 -44.52 6.61
CA LEU A 677 23.78 -43.32 5.78
C LEU A 677 23.84 -42.10 6.70
N GLU A 678 24.83 -41.23 6.52
CA GLU A 678 25.10 -40.11 7.42
C GLU A 678 23.88 -39.19 7.62
N HIS A 679 23.47 -39.01 8.87
CA HIS A 679 22.29 -38.22 9.21
C HIS A 679 22.65 -36.73 9.36
N ASP A 680 22.90 -36.07 8.23
CA ASP A 680 23.22 -34.63 8.16
C ASP A 680 22.25 -33.80 9.05
N PRO A 681 22.75 -33.23 10.17
CA PRO A 681 21.89 -32.56 11.14
C PRO A 681 21.27 -31.27 10.58
N LEU A 682 21.90 -30.66 9.58
CA LEU A 682 21.43 -29.44 8.91
C LEU A 682 20.35 -29.72 7.85
N ARG A 683 19.89 -30.97 7.69
CA ARG A 683 18.70 -31.29 6.87
C ARG A 683 17.40 -30.72 7.47
N SER A 684 17.33 -30.57 8.79
CA SER A 684 16.17 -29.98 9.48
C SER A 684 16.24 -28.46 9.56
N SER A 685 15.21 -27.76 9.06
CA SER A 685 15.10 -26.28 9.16
C SER A 685 15.12 -25.77 10.61
N ALA A 686 14.62 -26.55 11.58
CA ALA A 686 14.69 -26.19 12.99
C ALA A 686 16.13 -26.26 13.53
N VAL A 687 16.89 -27.29 13.14
CA VAL A 687 18.30 -27.44 13.52
C VAL A 687 19.17 -26.40 12.81
N ARG A 688 18.94 -26.13 11.52
CA ARG A 688 19.58 -25.01 10.80
C ARG A 688 19.37 -23.68 11.53
N LYS A 689 18.13 -23.36 11.91
CA LYS A 689 17.82 -22.10 12.62
C LYS A 689 18.48 -22.01 13.98
N LYS A 690 18.60 -23.12 14.71
CA LYS A 690 19.38 -23.14 15.95
C LYS A 690 20.87 -22.90 15.67
N TRP A 691 21.48 -23.67 14.78
CA TRP A 691 22.90 -23.55 14.41
C TRP A 691 23.24 -22.13 13.89
N VAL A 692 22.35 -21.51 13.11
CA VAL A 692 22.50 -20.11 12.68
C VAL A 692 22.36 -19.13 13.84
N ALA A 693 21.45 -19.35 14.79
CA ALA A 693 21.40 -18.53 15.99
C ALA A 693 22.69 -18.67 16.81
N ASP A 694 23.19 -19.89 17.00
CA ASP A 694 24.45 -20.16 17.70
C ASP A 694 25.64 -19.48 16.98
N LEU A 695 25.69 -19.52 15.64
CA LEU A 695 26.68 -18.80 14.81
C LEU A 695 26.55 -17.27 14.91
N LEU A 696 25.32 -16.75 14.93
CA LEU A 696 25.04 -15.30 15.00
C LEU A 696 25.21 -14.71 16.41
N HIS A 697 25.06 -15.50 17.47
CA HIS A 697 25.29 -15.08 18.86
C HIS A 697 26.71 -15.38 19.36
N GLY A 698 27.25 -16.58 19.13
CA GLY A 698 28.59 -17.04 19.55
C GLY A 698 29.78 -16.41 18.83
N GLY A 699 29.65 -15.16 18.39
CA GLY A 699 30.77 -14.30 18.00
C GLY A 699 30.82 -13.00 18.81
N ILE A 700 30.18 -13.03 19.99
CA ILE A 700 30.36 -12.11 21.10
C ILE A 700 31.04 -12.96 22.19
N ASP A 701 32.01 -12.38 22.90
CA ASP A 701 32.74 -12.98 24.04
C ASP A 701 33.79 -14.10 23.79
N GLU A 702 34.46 -14.13 22.64
CA GLU A 702 35.77 -14.84 22.49
C GLU A 702 37.00 -13.96 22.78
N ARG A 703 36.93 -13.05 23.77
CA ARG A 703 38.09 -12.31 24.30
C ARG A 703 38.03 -12.02 25.81
N ASN A 704 37.70 -13.03 26.64
CA ASN A 704 38.32 -13.22 27.97
C ASN A 704 37.74 -14.45 28.69
N THR A 705 38.46 -15.58 28.65
CA THR A 705 38.79 -16.43 29.83
C THR A 705 39.58 -17.66 29.37
N ARG A 706 40.77 -17.86 29.94
CA ARG A 706 41.47 -19.16 29.97
C ARG A 706 41.56 -19.56 31.45
N THR A 707 41.44 -20.87 31.71
CA THR A 707 41.37 -21.48 33.06
C THR A 707 40.17 -21.02 33.91
N GLN A 708 39.56 -21.84 34.77
CA GLN A 708 39.92 -23.18 35.24
C GLN A 708 38.83 -24.23 34.91
N ALA A 709 39.14 -25.51 35.09
CA ALA A 709 38.19 -26.61 34.99
C ALA A 709 37.85 -27.19 36.37
N TYR A 710 36.58 -27.52 36.63
CA TYR A 710 36.13 -28.63 37.51
C TYR A 710 34.59 -28.75 37.49
N GLY A 711 34.07 -29.98 37.57
CA GLY A 711 32.73 -30.29 38.09
C GLY A 711 31.50 -30.08 37.16
N GLN A 712 30.75 -31.16 36.93
CA GLN A 712 29.32 -31.08 36.56
C GLN A 712 28.47 -30.86 37.82
N PRO A 713 27.34 -30.12 37.69
CA PRO A 713 26.15 -30.40 38.47
C PRO A 713 24.89 -30.64 37.58
N PRO A 714 23.88 -31.39 38.06
CA PRO A 714 22.70 -31.77 37.27
C PRO A 714 21.58 -30.71 37.27
N ALA A 715 20.56 -30.92 36.43
CA ALA A 715 19.42 -30.02 36.27
C ALA A 715 18.39 -30.10 37.42
N GLY A 716 17.81 -28.95 37.78
CA GLY A 716 16.68 -28.85 38.73
C GLY A 716 16.01 -27.47 38.67
N GLY A 717 14.68 -27.43 38.52
CA GLY A 717 13.93 -26.17 38.36
C GLY A 717 13.49 -25.53 39.69
N PHE A 718 13.74 -24.23 39.86
CA PHE A 718 13.63 -23.54 41.15
C PHE A 718 12.21 -23.08 41.55
N PHE A 719 11.36 -22.71 40.60
CA PHE A 719 10.09 -22.00 40.88
C PHE A 719 8.85 -22.90 41.06
N ARG A 720 8.91 -23.87 42.00
CA ARG A 720 7.69 -24.62 42.41
C ARG A 720 7.63 -25.05 43.88
N ARG A 721 8.00 -24.17 44.82
CA ARG A 721 7.59 -24.26 46.24
C ARG A 721 7.70 -22.91 46.94
N LEU A 722 6.56 -22.23 47.16
CA LEU A 722 6.26 -21.34 48.30
C LEU A 722 4.87 -20.71 48.11
N ARG A 723 3.87 -21.23 48.82
CA ARG A 723 2.57 -20.56 49.06
C ARG A 723 1.96 -21.12 50.35
N THR A 724 1.22 -20.27 51.07
CA THR A 724 0.26 -20.61 52.16
C THR A 724 0.76 -21.47 53.33
N ASN A 725 1.12 -20.84 54.45
CA ASN A 725 0.25 -20.73 55.64
C ASN A 725 0.88 -19.80 56.71
N SER A 726 0.16 -19.51 57.81
CA SER A 726 0.30 -18.22 58.53
C SER A 726 -0.10 -18.20 60.02
N PHE A 727 0.52 -17.30 60.79
CA PHE A 727 0.15 -16.80 62.14
C PHE A 727 0.31 -17.79 63.34
N PRO A 728 0.29 -17.35 64.63
CA PRO A 728 -0.01 -16.00 65.17
C PRO A 728 0.92 -15.43 66.29
N ASN A 729 0.67 -14.15 66.69
CA ASN A 729 0.76 -13.60 68.08
C ASN A 729 2.15 -13.42 68.77
N LEU A 730 2.50 -12.40 69.59
CA LEU A 730 1.95 -11.14 70.22
C LEU A 730 3.17 -10.14 70.39
N ARG A 731 3.27 -8.94 71.02
CA ARG A 731 2.51 -7.80 71.67
C ARG A 731 3.58 -6.66 71.92
N LEU A 732 3.39 -5.40 72.35
CA LEU A 732 2.30 -4.40 72.58
C LEU A 732 2.96 -2.98 72.76
N SER A 733 2.14 -1.93 72.95
CA SER A 733 2.42 -0.62 73.63
C SER A 733 3.06 0.51 72.81
N GLY A 734 2.55 1.76 72.80
CA GLY A 734 1.29 2.37 73.30
C GLY A 734 0.86 3.49 72.31
N LEU A 735 -0.16 4.35 72.48
CA LEU A 735 -1.10 4.76 73.55
C LEU A 735 -2.49 4.96 72.86
N ARG A 736 -3.65 4.63 73.45
CA ARG A 736 -4.45 5.38 74.47
C ARG A 736 -4.87 6.77 73.94
N GLU A 737 -6.15 7.18 73.80
CA GLU A 737 -7.51 6.65 74.17
C GLU A 737 -8.58 7.38 73.29
N ASN A 738 -9.93 7.25 73.33
CA ASN A 738 -10.97 6.51 74.10
C ASN A 738 -12.32 6.45 73.28
N VAL A 739 -13.43 5.96 73.87
CA VAL A 739 -14.89 6.29 73.64
C VAL A 739 -15.42 6.32 72.16
N GLN A 740 -16.30 5.45 71.61
CA GLN A 740 -17.52 4.72 72.08
C GLN A 740 -18.78 5.64 72.15
N GLU A 741 -20.00 5.38 71.65
CA GLU A 741 -20.68 4.19 71.07
C GLU A 741 -21.92 4.60 70.19
N ARG A 742 -22.56 3.60 69.54
CA ARG A 742 -24.01 3.45 69.21
C ARG A 742 -24.75 4.18 68.06
N GLN A 743 -25.34 3.31 67.22
CA GLN A 743 -26.76 3.21 66.80
C GLN A 743 -27.28 3.90 65.51
N ASP A 744 -28.16 3.15 64.85
CA ASP A 744 -28.88 3.44 63.61
C ASP A 744 -30.04 4.44 63.79
N LYS A 745 -30.39 5.18 62.71
CA LYS A 745 -31.71 5.05 62.06
C LYS A 745 -31.93 5.91 60.80
N THR A 746 -32.57 5.27 59.81
CA THR A 746 -33.59 5.76 58.83
C THR A 746 -33.53 7.17 58.20
N ASP A 747 -33.62 7.16 56.88
CA ASP A 747 -34.51 7.99 56.03
C ASP A 747 -34.54 9.52 56.15
N ALA A 748 -33.92 10.20 55.17
CA ALA A 748 -34.63 11.19 54.33
C ALA A 748 -33.84 11.57 53.07
N SER A 749 -34.57 11.77 51.97
CA SER A 749 -34.20 12.64 50.84
C SER A 749 -35.43 13.53 50.57
N PRO A 750 -35.33 14.77 50.02
CA PRO A 750 -34.76 15.02 48.69
C PRO A 750 -34.10 16.43 48.51
N GLU A 751 -34.12 16.94 47.27
CA GLU A 751 -33.85 18.33 46.81
C GLU A 751 -32.41 18.68 46.38
N ARG A 752 -32.27 19.82 45.67
CA ARG A 752 -31.15 20.13 44.75
C ARG A 752 -30.59 21.56 44.91
N SER A 753 -29.27 21.70 44.87
CA SER A 753 -28.51 22.85 44.30
C SER A 753 -27.04 22.41 44.12
N TRP A 754 -26.44 22.47 42.92
CA TRP A 754 -25.83 23.65 42.27
C TRP A 754 -24.58 24.19 42.98
N SER A 755 -23.37 23.79 42.53
CA SER A 755 -22.34 24.69 41.92
C SER A 755 -20.93 24.06 41.84
N SER A 756 -20.11 24.69 40.99
CA SER A 756 -18.66 24.60 40.71
C SER A 756 -17.67 24.01 41.73
N ASP A 757 -16.60 23.37 41.21
CA ASP A 757 -15.17 23.78 41.30
C ASP A 757 -14.32 22.82 40.42
N SER A 758 -13.28 23.18 39.65
CA SER A 758 -12.57 24.44 39.33
C SER A 758 -11.41 24.94 40.21
N SER A 759 -10.32 24.17 40.29
CA SER A 759 -8.94 24.63 40.55
C SER A 759 -7.94 23.58 40.01
N SER A 760 -6.83 23.82 39.29
CA SER A 760 -5.95 24.96 38.95
C SER A 760 -4.60 25.07 39.70
N ASP A 761 -3.63 25.60 38.94
CA ASP A 761 -2.32 26.17 39.29
C ASP A 761 -1.06 25.28 39.49
N ASP A 762 0.04 25.83 38.96
CA ASP A 762 1.42 25.35 38.93
C ASP A 762 2.26 25.86 40.12
N GLY A 763 3.49 25.37 40.29
CA GLY A 763 4.48 25.96 41.20
C GLY A 763 5.92 25.46 40.98
N VAL A 764 6.87 26.38 40.77
CA VAL A 764 8.28 26.07 40.41
C VAL A 764 9.27 26.76 41.35
N SER A 765 10.24 25.99 41.91
CA SER A 765 11.61 26.36 42.34
C SER A 765 12.34 25.07 42.75
N VAL A 766 13.51 24.68 42.22
CA VAL A 766 14.89 25.15 42.54
C VAL A 766 15.18 24.97 44.05
N GLU A 767 16.11 24.14 44.53
CA GLU A 767 17.57 24.07 44.22
C GLU A 767 18.20 22.69 44.61
N GLY A 768 19.52 22.48 44.37
CA GLY A 768 20.33 21.38 44.96
C GLY A 768 21.03 20.46 43.96
N GLY A 769 22.37 20.51 43.86
CA GLY A 769 23.14 19.84 42.78
C GLY A 769 24.17 18.79 43.20
N SER A 770 24.72 18.07 42.22
CA SER A 770 26.07 17.43 42.25
C SER A 770 26.53 16.93 40.86
N ARG A 771 27.85 16.78 40.67
CA ARG A 771 28.58 16.34 39.46
C ARG A 771 29.17 14.92 39.68
N PRO A 772 29.51 14.09 38.65
CA PRO A 772 30.46 14.35 37.54
C PRO A 772 29.92 14.01 36.13
N SER A 773 30.32 14.59 34.98
CA SER A 773 31.55 15.26 34.47
C SER A 773 32.59 14.35 33.78
N TYR A 774 32.51 14.27 32.44
CA TYR A 774 33.65 14.12 31.53
C TYR A 774 33.33 14.80 30.18
N VAL A 775 34.25 15.62 29.67
CA VAL A 775 34.21 16.26 28.34
C VAL A 775 35.65 16.30 27.81
N CYS A 776 35.85 16.15 26.51
CA CYS A 776 37.14 16.31 25.86
C CYS A 776 36.99 17.18 24.60
N THR A 777 37.90 18.14 24.40
CA THR A 777 37.90 19.07 23.27
C THR A 777 39.32 19.29 22.76
N PRO A 778 39.55 19.36 21.44
CA PRO A 778 40.84 19.76 20.87
C PRO A 778 41.01 21.29 20.88
N ARG A 779 42.27 21.75 20.91
CA ARG A 779 42.68 23.17 20.83
C ARG A 779 42.68 23.70 19.40
N TYR A 780 42.64 25.03 19.28
CA TYR A 780 43.30 25.79 18.22
C TYR A 780 44.70 26.22 18.70
N GLU A 781 45.69 26.14 17.81
CA GLU A 781 46.99 26.82 17.89
C GLU A 781 47.30 27.38 16.48
N ALA A 782 48.15 28.40 16.35
CA ALA A 782 48.27 29.20 15.11
C ALA A 782 49.68 29.79 14.88
N GLY A 783 50.02 30.02 13.60
CA GLY A 783 51.26 30.66 13.13
C GLY A 783 52.44 29.71 12.89
N PRO A 784 53.50 30.16 12.17
CA PRO A 784 53.72 31.50 11.59
C PRO A 784 53.60 31.55 10.05
N GLU A 785 53.81 32.75 9.50
CA GLU A 785 53.92 33.06 8.06
C GLU A 785 55.36 32.83 7.53
N LEU A 786 55.52 32.73 6.21
CA LEU A 786 56.73 33.08 5.44
C LEU A 786 56.36 33.29 3.96
N ASP A 787 57.29 33.86 3.17
CA ASP A 787 56.99 34.76 2.05
C ASP A 787 57.36 34.26 0.63
N ASP A 788 56.98 35.06 -0.38
CA ASP A 788 57.44 35.09 -1.80
C ASP A 788 57.18 33.87 -2.75
N GLY A 789 57.03 34.14 -4.07
CA GLY A 789 57.26 33.11 -5.11
C GLY A 789 56.43 33.09 -6.41
N GLU A 790 56.54 34.14 -7.24
CA GLU A 790 56.46 34.16 -8.74
C GLU A 790 55.26 33.60 -9.56
N GLU A 791 55.06 34.25 -10.72
CA GLU A 791 54.09 33.98 -11.79
C GLU A 791 54.52 32.83 -12.73
N SER A 792 53.57 32.26 -13.49
CA SER A 792 53.78 31.99 -14.94
C SER A 792 52.49 31.57 -15.65
N ASP A 793 52.16 32.26 -16.75
CA ASP A 793 51.19 31.82 -17.75
C ASP A 793 51.79 30.75 -18.68
N VAL A 794 50.98 29.79 -19.14
CA VAL A 794 51.17 29.08 -20.43
C VAL A 794 49.80 28.69 -21.02
N ASP A 795 49.56 29.05 -22.29
CA ASP A 795 48.38 28.66 -23.06
C ASP A 795 48.41 27.20 -23.56
N MET A 796 47.27 26.49 -23.48
CA MET A 796 46.55 25.92 -24.65
C MET A 796 45.20 25.27 -24.29
#